data_AF-A0AAN8YS39-F1
#
_entry.id   AF-A0AAN8YS39-F1
#
_cell.length_a   1.000
_cell.length_b   1.000
_cell.length_c   1.000
_cell.angle_alpha   90.00
_cell.angle_beta   90.00
_cell.angle_gamma   90.00
#
_symmetry.space_group_name_H-M   'P 1'
#
loop_
_entity.id
_entity.type
_entity.pdbx_description
1 polymer ?
#
loop_
_entity_poly.entity_id
_entity_poly.type
_entity_poly.pdbx_seq_one_letter_code
_entity_poly.pdbx_strand_id
1 'polypeptide(L)'
;MAATHLVSHSPSLHKSLKYPSNASQKLSFFKPNFPLKPISRNLSIRASVSTSEPQTQKFQHCFKKSEDGFLYCEGVKVEDVMETVERRPFYLYSKPQITRNVEAYKAALEGLNSIIGYAIKANNNLKILEHLRGLGCGAVLVSGNELKLALTAGFDPTKCIFNGNGKLLEDLVLAAQAGVFVNIDSEFDLDNIVAASRLAGKKVNVLLRINPDVDPQVHPYVATGNKSSKFGIRNEKLQWFLDAVKAHPQELKLVGAHCHLGSTITKVDIFRDAAVLMVNYIDEIRSQGFEIDYLNIGGGLGIDYYHAGAILPSPRDLINTVRELVLSRNLNLIIEPGRSLIANTCCLVNRVTGVKTNGTKNFIVIDGSMAELIRPSLYDAYQHIELVSPAPPEAAIAKFDVVGPVCESADFLGKDRELPAPTRGTGLVVHDAGAYCMSMASTYNLKMRPPEYWVEEDGSLSKIRHGETFEDHLRLFDGFVFRSVLLRFGKNRSVDLRRRSVLFSSIQVSYSVMASETKTGVSNGNGNAHFTPQRTYQVVVAATQNMGIGKEGKLPWRLPTDLKFFKGITGTTMDPTKRNAVVMGRKTWESIPIEHRPLPGRLNVVLTRSGSFDIATAENVVICGSLGSALQLLAASPYCLSIENVFVIGGGEIFRDSLNAHGCDAVHITEIETDIACDTFTPAIDTSVFRPWYSSFPVIENKIRYSFTTYVRVKKSGVETVNQSNSEIPENGSDSSNIEVKSFSFLPKMVFEKHEEFMYLRLVEEIISNGMLKDDRTGTGTLSKFGCQMRYNLRRSFPLLTTKKVFWRGVIEELLWFISGSTSATVLQEKGIHIWDGNASRDYLDSIGLKDREEGDLGPVYGFQWRHFGARYIDMHTDYSGQGFDQLADVIHKVKNNPDDRRIILSAWNPSDLKLMALPPCHMFAQFYVANGELSCQMYQRSADMGLGVPFNIASYALLTCMIAHVSGLVPGDFIHVVGDAHVYRNHVRPLQDQLQKLPRPFPVLKINPQKKDIDSFVAADFELTGYDPHQRIEMKMAI
;
A
#
# COMPACT_ATOMS: atom_id res chain seq x y z
N MET A 1 28.75 26.11 -24.45
CA MET A 1 28.78 27.38 -25.19
C MET A 1 27.97 28.40 -24.40
N ALA A 2 28.37 29.60 -23.99
CA ALA A 2 29.62 30.38 -23.88
C ALA A 2 29.26 31.50 -22.85
N ALA A 3 29.96 31.77 -21.75
CA ALA A 3 31.31 32.31 -21.51
C ALA A 3 31.46 33.83 -21.72
N THR A 4 31.94 34.53 -20.69
CA THR A 4 32.77 35.76 -20.71
C THR A 4 33.22 36.09 -19.27
N HIS A 5 34.34 36.75 -18.96
CA HIS A 5 35.76 36.81 -19.38
C HIS A 5 36.40 37.95 -18.55
N LEU A 6 37.75 37.95 -18.45
CA LEU A 6 38.72 39.04 -18.15
C LEU A 6 39.55 38.79 -16.87
N VAL A 7 40.89 38.92 -16.77
CA VAL A 7 42.02 39.33 -17.64
C VAL A 7 43.32 38.82 -16.99
N SER A 8 44.31 38.35 -17.78
CA SER A 8 45.72 38.79 -17.65
C SER A 8 46.59 38.39 -18.86
N HIS A 9 47.18 39.44 -19.44
CA HIS A 9 48.32 39.66 -20.35
C HIS A 9 49.00 38.55 -21.21
N SER A 10 49.05 38.85 -22.53
CA SER A 10 49.88 38.35 -23.66
C SER A 10 51.33 38.93 -23.64
N PRO A 11 52.27 38.74 -24.63
CA PRO A 11 52.15 38.32 -26.06
C PRO A 11 53.20 37.28 -26.58
N SER A 12 53.00 36.60 -27.72
CA SER A 12 53.41 37.09 -29.05
C SER A 12 52.97 36.16 -30.20
N LEU A 13 52.75 36.81 -31.34
CA LEU A 13 52.11 36.35 -32.59
C LEU A 13 53.12 35.87 -33.65
N HIS A 14 52.68 35.00 -34.57
CA HIS A 14 52.62 35.24 -36.04
C HIS A 14 52.00 33.99 -36.73
N LYS A 15 50.72 34.04 -37.17
CA LYS A 15 50.16 34.47 -38.47
C LYS A 15 50.47 33.56 -39.68
N SER A 16 49.43 32.91 -40.19
CA SER A 16 48.78 33.14 -41.51
C SER A 16 48.14 31.85 -42.04
N LEU A 17 47.15 31.81 -42.94
CA LEU A 17 45.89 32.52 -43.23
C LEU A 17 45.36 31.87 -44.54
N LYS A 18 44.03 31.86 -44.76
CA LYS A 18 43.29 31.64 -46.04
C LYS A 18 43.11 30.15 -46.47
N TYR A 19 41.99 29.66 -47.03
CA TYR A 19 40.67 30.18 -47.47
C TYR A 19 39.73 28.96 -47.76
N PRO A 20 38.50 29.07 -48.35
CA PRO A 20 37.30 28.39 -47.84
C PRO A 20 36.59 27.46 -48.86
N SER A 21 35.39 27.03 -48.46
CA SER A 21 34.16 26.92 -49.25
C SER A 21 33.83 25.67 -50.08
N ASN A 22 32.60 25.24 -49.80
CA ASN A 22 31.54 24.73 -50.66
C ASN A 22 31.42 23.23 -50.96
N ALA A 23 30.20 22.79 -50.65
CA ALA A 23 29.63 21.48 -50.81
C ALA A 23 29.29 21.15 -52.27
N SER A 24 29.44 19.88 -52.63
CA SER A 24 28.59 19.21 -53.60
C SER A 24 28.55 17.69 -53.32
N GLN A 25 27.51 17.05 -53.81
CA GLN A 25 26.86 15.84 -53.32
C GLN A 25 27.57 14.50 -53.59
N LYS A 26 27.16 13.48 -52.79
CA LYS A 26 27.00 12.03 -53.09
C LYS A 26 28.23 11.23 -53.59
N LEU A 27 28.58 10.17 -52.84
CA LEU A 27 28.39 8.74 -53.17
C LEU A 27 29.36 7.83 -52.40
N SER A 28 28.93 6.59 -52.28
CA SER A 28 29.45 5.47 -51.50
C SER A 28 30.59 4.67 -52.14
N PHE A 29 31.30 3.91 -51.28
CA PHE A 29 32.11 2.69 -51.51
C PHE A 29 33.44 2.79 -52.29
N PHE A 30 34.58 2.51 -51.64
CA PHE A 30 35.29 1.21 -51.62
C PHE A 30 36.67 1.29 -50.90
N LYS A 31 37.13 0.11 -50.44
CA LYS A 31 38.31 -0.22 -49.60
C LYS A 31 39.70 0.13 -50.18
N PRO A 32 40.77 -0.02 -49.36
CA PRO A 32 41.71 -1.15 -49.59
C PRO A 32 42.08 -1.89 -48.27
N ASN A 33 42.00 -3.23 -48.16
CA ASN A 33 42.91 -4.31 -48.60
C ASN A 33 44.35 -4.17 -48.04
N PHE A 34 44.86 -5.08 -47.20
CA PHE A 34 45.24 -6.51 -47.43
C PHE A 34 45.55 -7.20 -46.05
N PRO A 35 46.00 -8.47 -45.93
CA PRO A 35 45.27 -9.74 -46.13
C PRO A 35 45.50 -10.77 -44.99
N LEU A 36 44.52 -11.62 -44.67
CA LEU A 36 44.80 -12.87 -43.95
C LEU A 36 44.06 -14.05 -44.61
N LYS A 37 44.85 -15.04 -45.05
CA LYS A 37 44.42 -16.27 -45.73
C LYS A 37 43.77 -17.26 -44.76
N PRO A 38 42.81 -18.08 -45.22
CA PRO A 38 42.13 -19.08 -44.41
C PRO A 38 42.92 -20.40 -44.38
N ILE A 39 43.02 -21.02 -43.20
CA ILE A 39 43.42 -22.42 -43.06
C ILE A 39 42.21 -23.22 -42.58
N SER A 40 41.68 -24.04 -43.47
CA SER A 40 40.75 -25.12 -43.17
C SER A 40 41.48 -26.24 -42.44
N ARG A 41 41.11 -26.50 -41.17
CA ARG A 41 41.21 -27.85 -40.60
C ARG A 41 39.85 -28.20 -40.00
N ASN A 42 39.17 -29.10 -40.69
CA ASN A 42 38.02 -29.84 -40.19
C ASN A 42 38.38 -30.51 -38.86
N LEU A 43 37.92 -29.96 -37.75
CA LEU A 43 37.64 -30.75 -36.56
C LEU A 43 36.17 -31.12 -36.63
N SER A 44 35.92 -32.31 -37.14
CA SER A 44 34.63 -32.98 -37.05
C SER A 44 34.32 -33.23 -35.57
N ILE A 45 33.69 -32.27 -34.91
CA ILE A 45 32.91 -32.57 -33.72
C ILE A 45 31.63 -33.23 -34.26
N ARG A 46 31.68 -34.56 -34.36
CA ARG A 46 30.47 -35.37 -34.30
C ARG A 46 29.78 -34.92 -33.01
N ALA A 47 28.78 -34.05 -33.12
CA ALA A 47 27.68 -34.12 -32.20
C ALA A 47 27.15 -35.54 -32.36
N SER A 48 27.56 -36.44 -31.47
CA SER A 48 26.69 -37.54 -31.11
C SER A 48 25.46 -36.87 -30.53
N VAL A 49 24.52 -36.54 -31.42
CA VAL A 49 23.11 -36.50 -31.05
C VAL A 49 22.88 -37.88 -30.47
N SER A 50 23.03 -38.01 -29.15
CA SER A 50 22.42 -39.11 -28.46
C SER A 50 20.94 -38.92 -28.71
N THR A 51 20.43 -39.64 -29.70
CA THR A 51 19.02 -39.92 -29.90
C THR A 51 18.53 -40.79 -28.74
N SER A 52 18.74 -40.32 -27.51
CA SER A 52 17.84 -40.66 -26.42
C SER A 52 16.77 -39.58 -26.49
N GLU A 53 15.58 -39.97 -26.98
CA GLU A 53 14.36 -39.24 -26.66
C GLU A 53 14.42 -38.81 -25.18
N PRO A 54 13.97 -37.60 -24.81
CA PRO A 54 13.86 -37.26 -23.40
C PRO A 54 13.01 -38.37 -22.78
N GLN A 55 13.62 -39.20 -21.93
CA GLN A 55 12.87 -40.14 -21.11
C GLN A 55 12.06 -39.29 -20.16
N THR A 56 10.89 -38.85 -20.59
CA THR A 56 9.88 -38.23 -19.75
C THR A 56 9.36 -39.32 -18.83
N GLN A 57 10.11 -39.60 -17.77
CA GLN A 57 9.62 -40.38 -16.66
C GLN A 57 8.44 -39.58 -16.09
N LYS A 58 7.22 -40.11 -16.23
CA LYS A 58 6.00 -39.48 -15.70
C LYS A 58 6.22 -39.18 -14.22
N PHE A 59 6.14 -37.91 -13.83
CA PHE A 59 6.29 -37.52 -12.44
C PHE A 59 5.28 -38.28 -11.58
N GLN A 60 5.79 -39.11 -10.67
CA GLN A 60 4.96 -39.88 -9.75
C GLN A 60 4.67 -39.03 -8.51
N HIS A 61 3.50 -38.40 -8.50
CA HIS A 61 3.01 -37.64 -7.35
C HIS A 61 2.73 -38.57 -6.15
N CYS A 62 3.02 -38.15 -4.93
CA CYS A 62 2.83 -38.97 -3.73
C CYS A 62 1.36 -39.12 -3.32
N PHE A 63 0.53 -38.13 -3.64
CA PHE A 63 -0.92 -38.22 -3.48
C PHE A 63 -1.58 -38.64 -4.79
N LYS A 64 -2.35 -39.72 -4.78
CA LYS A 64 -3.06 -40.22 -5.96
C LYS A 64 -4.39 -40.84 -5.57
N LYS A 65 -5.38 -40.69 -6.45
CA LYS A 65 -6.60 -41.51 -6.40
C LYS A 65 -6.34 -42.91 -6.95
N SER A 66 -6.75 -43.93 -6.21
CA SER A 66 -6.73 -45.32 -6.65
C SER A 66 -8.02 -45.66 -7.45
N GLU A 67 -8.11 -46.87 -7.99
CA GLU A 67 -9.28 -47.35 -8.76
C GLU A 67 -10.56 -47.41 -7.91
N ASP A 68 -10.42 -47.55 -6.59
CA ASP A 68 -11.52 -47.47 -5.63
C ASP A 68 -12.02 -46.03 -5.38
N GLY A 69 -11.36 -45.03 -5.98
CA GLY A 69 -11.69 -43.61 -5.90
C GLY A 69 -11.26 -42.90 -4.61
N PHE A 70 -10.58 -43.59 -3.68
CA PHE A 70 -10.01 -42.98 -2.49
C PHE A 70 -8.64 -42.35 -2.77
N LEU A 71 -8.31 -41.31 -2.01
CA LEU A 71 -7.01 -40.66 -2.03
C LEU A 71 -6.01 -41.41 -1.14
N TYR A 72 -4.84 -41.71 -1.70
CA TYR A 72 -3.72 -42.35 -1.03
C TYR A 72 -2.54 -41.39 -0.95
N CYS A 73 -1.81 -41.43 0.17
CA CYS A 73 -0.46 -40.87 0.33
C CYS A 73 0.54 -42.03 0.28
N GLU A 74 1.36 -42.09 -0.76
CA GLU A 74 2.10 -43.31 -1.13
C GLU A 74 1.15 -44.50 -1.24
N GLY A 75 1.25 -45.48 -0.33
CA GLY A 75 0.35 -46.64 -0.24
C GLY A 75 -0.71 -46.56 0.87
N VAL A 76 -0.78 -45.45 1.62
CA VAL A 76 -1.65 -45.32 2.79
C VAL A 76 -2.90 -44.54 2.45
N LYS A 77 -4.08 -45.11 2.69
CA LYS A 77 -5.37 -44.45 2.45
C LYS A 77 -5.53 -43.26 3.39
N VAL A 78 -5.71 -42.06 2.85
CA VAL A 78 -5.76 -40.83 3.66
C VAL A 78 -6.95 -40.85 4.63
N GLU A 79 -8.06 -41.49 4.25
CA GLU A 79 -9.21 -41.65 5.15
C GLU A 79 -8.88 -42.49 6.40
N ASP A 80 -8.09 -43.55 6.28
CA ASP A 80 -7.69 -44.37 7.43
C ASP A 80 -6.79 -43.57 8.38
N VAL A 81 -5.95 -42.68 7.83
CA VAL A 81 -5.18 -41.73 8.63
C VAL A 81 -6.11 -40.77 9.40
N MET A 82 -7.16 -40.26 8.76
CA MET A 82 -8.12 -39.33 9.39
C MET A 82 -8.88 -39.92 10.58
N GLU A 83 -9.01 -41.24 10.65
CA GLU A 83 -9.66 -41.96 11.76
C GLU A 83 -8.68 -42.37 12.87
N THR A 84 -7.38 -42.40 12.59
CA THR A 84 -6.35 -42.81 13.57
C THR A 84 -5.69 -41.64 14.28
N VAL A 85 -5.63 -40.46 13.67
CA VAL A 85 -5.00 -39.28 14.27
C VAL A 85 -5.87 -38.65 15.36
N GLU A 86 -5.21 -38.02 16.34
CA GLU A 86 -5.86 -37.52 17.56
C GLU A 86 -6.71 -36.26 17.34
N ARG A 87 -6.36 -35.44 16.35
CA ARG A 87 -6.94 -34.11 16.14
C ARG A 87 -6.93 -33.72 14.67
N ARG A 88 -7.93 -32.93 14.28
CA ARG A 88 -8.11 -32.34 12.95
C ARG A 88 -8.33 -30.82 13.05
N PRO A 89 -8.00 -30.04 12.00
CA PRO A 89 -7.28 -30.47 10.79
C PRO A 89 -5.83 -30.88 11.12
N PHE A 90 -5.12 -31.52 10.17
CA PHE A 90 -3.71 -31.90 10.33
C PHE A 90 -2.96 -31.87 9.00
N TYR A 91 -1.64 -31.68 9.06
CA TYR A 91 -0.77 -31.79 7.89
C TYR A 91 -0.27 -33.22 7.73
N LEU A 92 -0.38 -33.77 6.52
CA LEU A 92 0.13 -35.10 6.18
C LEU A 92 1.21 -34.96 5.11
N TYR A 93 2.42 -35.42 5.42
CA TYR A 93 3.57 -35.40 4.51
C TYR A 93 3.89 -36.82 3.99
N SER A 94 4.52 -36.91 2.82
CA SER A 94 5.23 -38.10 2.35
C SER A 94 6.72 -37.91 2.55
N LYS A 95 7.32 -38.69 3.45
CA LYS A 95 8.79 -38.72 3.61
C LYS A 95 9.50 -39.29 2.38
N PRO A 96 9.02 -40.36 1.72
CA PRO A 96 9.60 -40.85 0.47
C PRO A 96 9.65 -39.78 -0.64
N GLN A 97 8.61 -38.95 -0.78
CA GLN A 97 8.62 -37.89 -1.79
C GLN A 97 9.67 -36.82 -1.51
N ILE A 98 9.90 -36.46 -0.25
CA ILE A 98 10.99 -35.54 0.14
C ILE A 98 12.33 -36.13 -0.33
N THR A 99 12.57 -37.42 -0.07
CA THR A 99 13.77 -38.14 -0.50
C THR A 99 13.95 -38.09 -2.02
N ARG A 100 12.91 -38.48 -2.77
CA ARG A 100 12.92 -38.45 -4.25
C ARG A 100 13.23 -37.05 -4.80
N ASN A 101 12.64 -36.01 -4.21
CA ASN A 101 12.88 -34.62 -4.61
C ASN A 101 14.36 -34.23 -4.42
N VAL A 102 14.97 -34.57 -3.29
CA VAL A 102 16.41 -34.28 -3.03
C VAL A 102 17.32 -35.10 -3.94
N GLU A 103 17.02 -36.38 -4.13
CA GLU A 103 17.79 -37.27 -5.01
C GLU A 103 17.78 -36.80 -6.46
N ALA A 104 16.66 -36.26 -6.96
CA ALA A 104 16.59 -35.67 -8.30
C ALA A 104 17.58 -34.50 -8.46
N TYR A 105 17.71 -33.63 -7.45
CA TYR A 105 18.71 -32.55 -7.46
C TYR A 105 20.14 -33.10 -7.33
N LYS A 106 20.37 -34.09 -6.47
CA LYS A 106 21.70 -34.74 -6.35
C LYS A 106 22.15 -35.35 -7.68
N ALA A 107 21.27 -36.11 -8.32
CA ALA A 107 21.55 -36.72 -9.62
C ALA A 107 21.83 -35.64 -10.67
N ALA A 108 21.04 -34.56 -10.71
CA ALA A 108 21.26 -33.43 -11.60
C ALA A 108 22.60 -32.72 -11.38
N LEU A 109 23.09 -32.70 -10.14
CA LEU A 109 24.36 -32.06 -9.72
C LEU A 109 25.59 -32.97 -9.85
N GLU A 110 25.43 -34.23 -10.23
CA GLU A 110 26.55 -35.16 -10.37
C GLU A 110 27.67 -34.58 -11.26
N GLY A 111 28.91 -34.68 -10.80
CA GLY A 111 30.09 -34.09 -11.45
C GLY A 111 30.31 -32.60 -11.17
N LEU A 112 29.50 -31.96 -10.32
CA LEU A 112 29.71 -30.60 -9.82
C LEU A 112 29.96 -30.61 -8.31
N ASN A 113 30.91 -29.79 -7.85
CA ASN A 113 30.97 -29.43 -6.43
C ASN A 113 29.80 -28.51 -6.12
N SER A 114 28.95 -28.90 -5.17
CA SER A 114 27.70 -28.18 -4.95
C SER A 114 27.13 -28.26 -3.55
N ILE A 115 26.26 -27.30 -3.22
CA ILE A 115 25.45 -27.25 -2.00
C ILE A 115 23.98 -27.14 -2.39
N ILE A 116 23.17 -28.08 -1.92
CA ILE A 116 21.71 -27.98 -1.95
C ILE A 116 21.27 -27.29 -0.65
N GLY A 117 21.04 -25.99 -0.70
CA GLY A 117 20.64 -25.17 0.45
C GLY A 117 19.12 -25.20 0.67
N TYR A 118 18.64 -25.91 1.68
CA TYR A 118 17.21 -25.91 1.99
C TYR A 118 16.79 -24.64 2.76
N ALA A 119 15.87 -23.86 2.21
CA ALA A 119 15.35 -22.66 2.87
C ALA A 119 14.42 -23.02 4.03
N ILE A 120 14.87 -22.80 5.28
CA ILE A 120 14.14 -23.17 6.49
C ILE A 120 12.76 -22.53 6.56
N LYS A 121 12.62 -21.27 6.14
CA LYS A 121 11.32 -20.59 6.02
C LYS A 121 10.27 -21.33 5.18
N ALA A 122 10.69 -22.21 4.25
CA ALA A 122 9.76 -23.03 3.47
C ALA A 122 9.01 -24.02 4.36
N ASN A 123 9.73 -24.72 5.24
CA ASN A 123 9.14 -25.55 6.30
C ASN A 123 10.17 -25.72 7.43
N ASN A 124 9.79 -25.33 8.64
CA ASN A 124 10.67 -25.31 9.81
C ASN A 124 10.41 -26.47 10.78
N ASN A 125 9.78 -27.57 10.33
CA ASN A 125 9.61 -28.76 11.15
C ASN A 125 10.96 -29.45 11.40
N LEU A 126 11.32 -29.65 12.69
CA LEU A 126 12.60 -30.22 13.10
C LEU A 126 12.86 -31.62 12.50
N LYS A 127 11.86 -32.50 12.42
CA LYS A 127 12.03 -33.85 11.86
C LYS A 127 12.25 -33.85 10.36
N ILE A 128 11.60 -32.94 9.65
CA ILE A 128 11.85 -32.71 8.22
C ILE A 128 13.28 -32.19 8.01
N LEU A 129 13.72 -31.26 8.85
CA LEU A 129 15.09 -30.72 8.83
C LEU A 129 16.15 -31.81 9.11
N GLU A 130 15.95 -32.66 10.12
CA GLU A 130 16.83 -33.80 10.43
C GLU A 130 16.95 -34.77 9.25
N HIS A 131 15.84 -35.02 8.53
CA HIS A 131 15.79 -35.87 7.34
C HIS A 131 16.53 -35.26 6.16
N LEU A 132 16.27 -33.98 5.84
CA LEU A 132 16.97 -33.24 4.78
C LEU A 132 18.48 -33.18 5.04
N ARG A 133 18.88 -32.97 6.30
CA ARG A 133 20.28 -33.06 6.72
C ARG A 133 20.85 -34.48 6.52
N GLY A 134 20.06 -35.53 6.78
CA GLY A 134 20.47 -36.92 6.54
C GLY A 134 20.70 -37.22 5.06
N LEU A 135 19.98 -36.51 4.19
CA LEU A 135 20.18 -36.51 2.76
C LEU A 135 21.32 -35.56 2.32
N GLY A 136 22.07 -34.93 3.23
CA GLY A 136 23.25 -34.12 2.90
C GLY A 136 22.97 -32.70 2.41
N CYS A 137 21.76 -32.18 2.60
CA CYS A 137 21.44 -30.77 2.32
C CYS A 137 22.18 -29.82 3.28
N GLY A 138 22.50 -28.62 2.80
CA GLY A 138 22.78 -27.45 3.61
C GLY A 138 21.50 -26.71 4.00
N ALA A 139 21.62 -25.56 4.70
CA ALA A 139 20.48 -24.75 5.11
C ALA A 139 20.61 -23.29 4.64
N VAL A 140 19.49 -22.68 4.28
CA VAL A 140 19.39 -21.26 3.97
C VAL A 140 18.54 -20.59 5.03
N LEU A 141 19.09 -19.53 5.62
CA LEU A 141 18.67 -18.93 6.87
C LEU A 141 18.35 -17.44 6.65
N VAL A 142 17.39 -16.88 7.38
CA VAL A 142 17.10 -15.44 7.37
C VAL A 142 17.01 -14.83 8.77
N SER A 143 17.19 -15.63 9.82
CA SER A 143 17.21 -15.16 11.23
C SER A 143 18.10 -16.05 12.09
N GLY A 144 18.53 -15.54 13.25
CA GLY A 144 19.33 -16.33 14.21
C GLY A 144 18.56 -17.50 14.80
N ASN A 145 17.23 -17.44 14.89
CA ASN A 145 16.43 -18.59 15.35
C ASN A 145 16.35 -19.70 14.30
N GLU A 146 16.36 -19.37 13.01
CA GLU A 146 16.54 -20.38 11.97
C GLU A 146 17.93 -21.01 12.05
N LEU A 147 18.98 -20.24 12.33
CA LEU A 147 20.33 -20.77 12.54
C LEU A 147 20.38 -21.73 13.74
N LYS A 148 19.82 -21.34 14.89
CA LYS A 148 19.75 -22.21 16.08
C LYS A 148 18.99 -23.50 15.77
N LEU A 149 17.89 -23.42 15.03
CA LEU A 149 17.13 -24.60 14.61
C LEU A 149 17.93 -25.50 13.64
N ALA A 150 18.64 -24.92 12.68
CA ALA A 150 19.52 -25.65 11.77
C ALA A 150 20.62 -26.41 12.52
N LEU A 151 21.30 -25.74 13.46
CA LEU A 151 22.32 -26.35 14.29
C LEU A 151 21.74 -27.46 15.18
N THR A 152 20.54 -27.25 15.74
CA THR A 152 19.82 -28.26 16.53
C THR A 152 19.46 -29.49 15.68
N ALA A 153 19.07 -29.29 14.43
CA ALA A 153 18.81 -30.37 13.47
C ALA A 153 20.10 -31.05 12.96
N GLY A 154 21.29 -30.55 13.35
CA GLY A 154 22.59 -31.11 13.01
C GLY A 154 23.11 -30.74 11.61
N PHE A 155 22.67 -29.62 11.03
CA PHE A 155 23.24 -29.12 9.78
C PHE A 155 24.71 -28.72 9.98
N ASP A 156 25.52 -29.01 8.97
CA ASP A 156 26.90 -28.52 8.88
C ASP A 156 26.89 -27.00 8.66
N PRO A 157 27.38 -26.18 9.61
CA PRO A 157 27.34 -24.73 9.49
C PRO A 157 28.15 -24.22 8.30
N THR A 158 29.15 -24.96 7.82
CA THR A 158 29.94 -24.60 6.64
C THR A 158 29.17 -24.78 5.33
N LYS A 159 27.98 -25.39 5.39
CA LYS A 159 27.01 -25.51 4.29
C LYS A 159 25.75 -24.68 4.52
N CYS A 160 25.77 -23.80 5.52
CA CYS A 160 24.68 -22.88 5.81
C CYS A 160 24.93 -21.52 5.18
N ILE A 161 23.87 -20.88 4.68
CA ILE A 161 23.90 -19.57 4.03
C ILE A 161 22.90 -18.64 4.72
N PHE A 162 23.40 -17.53 5.26
CA PHE A 162 22.59 -16.50 5.91
C PHE A 162 22.23 -15.39 4.91
N ASN A 163 20.95 -15.36 4.55
CA ASN A 163 20.29 -14.47 3.60
C ASN A 163 19.44 -13.39 4.30
N GLY A 164 18.77 -12.56 3.50
CA GLY A 164 17.84 -11.53 3.98
C GLY A 164 18.41 -10.12 3.90
N ASN A 165 17.55 -9.11 4.03
CA ASN A 165 17.93 -7.70 4.13
C ASN A 165 17.74 -7.26 5.59
N GLY A 166 18.59 -6.39 6.15
CA GLY A 166 18.39 -5.93 7.53
C GLY A 166 18.88 -6.91 8.59
N LYS A 167 20.03 -7.56 8.38
CA LYS A 167 20.52 -8.60 9.29
C LYS A 167 20.93 -7.97 10.63
N LEU A 168 20.38 -8.50 11.71
CA LEU A 168 20.67 -8.03 13.06
C LEU A 168 22.09 -8.43 13.48
N LEU A 169 22.78 -7.54 14.20
CA LEU A 169 24.15 -7.76 14.66
C LEU A 169 24.28 -9.04 15.50
N GLU A 170 23.37 -9.26 16.45
CA GLU A 170 23.36 -10.45 17.32
C GLU A 170 23.23 -11.78 16.54
N ASP A 171 22.40 -11.79 15.50
CA ASP A 171 22.25 -12.96 14.63
C ASP A 171 23.52 -13.21 13.80
N LEU A 172 24.15 -12.13 13.34
CA LEU A 172 25.41 -12.20 12.60
C LEU A 172 26.59 -12.63 13.47
N VAL A 173 26.61 -12.25 14.76
CA VAL A 173 27.62 -12.75 15.72
C VAL A 173 27.52 -14.27 15.83
N LEU A 174 26.29 -14.80 15.97
CA LEU A 174 26.07 -16.24 16.00
C LEU A 174 26.51 -16.92 14.68
N ALA A 175 26.17 -16.33 13.53
CA ALA A 175 26.57 -16.83 12.22
C ALA A 175 28.10 -16.86 12.05
N ALA A 176 28.79 -15.79 12.48
CA ALA A 176 30.25 -15.69 12.46
C ALA A 176 30.91 -16.71 13.39
N GLN A 177 30.38 -16.90 14.60
CA GLN A 177 30.87 -17.90 15.55
C GLN A 177 30.74 -19.33 15.01
N ALA A 178 29.64 -19.62 14.33
CA ALA A 178 29.36 -20.93 13.74
C ALA A 178 30.12 -21.19 12.42
N GLY A 179 30.61 -20.15 11.74
CA GLY A 179 31.31 -20.28 10.45
C GLY A 179 30.38 -20.40 9.25
N VAL A 180 29.21 -19.76 9.32
CA VAL A 180 28.16 -19.73 8.29
C VAL A 180 28.53 -18.76 7.18
N PHE A 181 28.19 -19.05 5.92
CA PHE A 181 28.32 -18.08 4.83
C PHE A 181 27.31 -16.94 5.00
N VAL A 182 27.72 -15.70 4.84
CA VAL A 182 26.81 -14.55 4.99
C VAL A 182 26.75 -13.74 3.69
N ASN A 183 25.54 -13.49 3.20
CA ASN A 183 25.36 -12.68 2.00
C ASN A 183 25.31 -11.19 2.37
N ILE A 184 26.14 -10.38 1.70
CA ILE A 184 26.09 -8.92 1.79
C ILE A 184 24.97 -8.43 0.86
N ASP A 185 23.98 -7.76 1.43
CA ASP A 185 22.77 -7.29 0.73
C ASP A 185 22.72 -5.75 0.63
N SER A 186 23.39 -5.05 1.54
CA SER A 186 23.43 -3.58 1.66
C SER A 186 24.70 -3.10 2.38
N GLU A 187 24.92 -1.79 2.39
CA GLU A 187 26.05 -1.14 3.07
C GLU A 187 26.00 -1.37 4.59
N PHE A 188 24.84 -1.19 5.21
CA PHE A 188 24.70 -1.42 6.65
C PHE A 188 24.78 -2.90 7.03
N ASP A 189 24.40 -3.83 6.12
CA ASP A 189 24.62 -5.25 6.33
C ASP A 189 26.13 -5.56 6.36
N LEU A 190 26.92 -4.94 5.48
CA LEU A 190 28.38 -5.06 5.49
C LEU A 190 28.96 -4.59 6.84
N ASP A 191 28.55 -3.41 7.31
CA ASP A 191 29.00 -2.85 8.59
C ASP A 191 28.67 -3.79 9.76
N ASN A 192 27.46 -4.34 9.79
CA ASN A 192 27.05 -5.30 10.81
C ASN A 192 27.85 -6.61 10.74
N ILE A 193 28.21 -7.09 9.54
CA ILE A 193 29.03 -8.31 9.39
C ILE A 193 30.46 -8.07 9.90
N VAL A 194 31.04 -6.90 9.62
CA VAL A 194 32.36 -6.52 10.15
C VAL A 194 32.32 -6.44 11.67
N ALA A 195 31.31 -5.80 12.24
CA ALA A 195 31.13 -5.73 13.68
C ALA A 195 30.94 -7.13 14.30
N ALA A 196 30.13 -7.99 13.67
CA ALA A 196 29.94 -9.36 14.11
C ALA A 196 31.23 -10.19 14.08
N SER A 197 32.04 -10.04 13.03
CA SER A 197 33.35 -10.69 12.92
C SER A 197 34.26 -10.33 14.10
N ARG A 198 34.34 -9.04 14.43
CA ARG A 198 35.16 -8.54 15.56
C ARG A 198 34.68 -9.09 16.90
N LEU A 199 33.37 -9.06 17.14
CA LEU A 199 32.77 -9.60 18.37
C LEU A 199 32.95 -11.11 18.48
N ALA A 200 32.86 -11.84 17.36
CA ALA A 200 33.07 -13.29 17.32
C ALA A 200 34.55 -13.68 17.37
N GLY A 201 35.47 -12.75 17.11
CA GLY A 201 36.90 -13.02 16.94
C GLY A 201 37.19 -13.95 15.76
N LYS A 202 36.32 -13.96 14.74
CA LYS A 202 36.41 -14.88 13.58
C LYS A 202 36.15 -14.15 12.27
N LYS A 203 36.95 -14.48 11.26
CA LYS A 203 36.76 -14.01 9.90
C LYS A 203 35.50 -14.63 9.28
N VAL A 204 34.67 -13.81 8.64
CA VAL A 204 33.39 -14.25 8.05
C VAL A 204 33.57 -14.48 6.55
N ASN A 205 33.13 -15.65 6.08
CA ASN A 205 33.05 -15.93 4.66
C ASN A 205 31.78 -15.28 4.09
N VAL A 206 31.95 -14.33 3.18
CA VAL A 206 30.86 -13.55 2.60
C VAL A 206 30.69 -13.79 1.12
N LEU A 207 29.45 -13.65 0.63
CA LEU A 207 29.17 -13.53 -0.79
C LEU A 207 28.49 -12.18 -1.05
N LEU A 208 28.75 -11.59 -2.23
CA LEU A 208 28.01 -10.40 -2.66
C LEU A 208 26.69 -10.82 -3.32
N ARG A 209 25.54 -10.40 -2.79
CA ARG A 209 24.26 -10.64 -3.44
C ARG A 209 24.00 -9.58 -4.50
N ILE A 210 24.29 -9.88 -5.75
CA ILE A 210 24.14 -8.95 -6.89
C ILE A 210 22.75 -9.15 -7.50
N ASN A 211 22.06 -8.04 -7.77
CA ASN A 211 20.83 -8.06 -8.55
C ASN A 211 21.17 -8.06 -10.06
N PRO A 212 20.85 -9.12 -10.81
CA PRO A 212 21.23 -9.23 -12.22
C PRO A 212 20.32 -8.44 -13.18
N ASP A 213 19.26 -7.79 -12.67
CA ASP A 213 18.24 -7.07 -13.45
C ASP A 213 17.55 -7.97 -14.51
N VAL A 214 17.18 -9.19 -14.11
CA VAL A 214 16.50 -10.18 -14.94
C VAL A 214 15.07 -10.38 -14.41
N ASP A 215 14.06 -10.15 -15.25
CA ASP A 215 12.65 -10.39 -14.88
C ASP A 215 12.37 -11.90 -14.74
N PRO A 216 12.03 -12.38 -13.53
CA PRO A 216 11.81 -13.80 -13.29
C PRO A 216 10.47 -14.32 -13.87
N GLN A 217 9.60 -13.47 -14.43
CA GLN A 217 8.29 -13.83 -15.00
C GLN A 217 7.40 -14.65 -14.05
N VAL A 218 7.46 -14.33 -12.75
CA VAL A 218 6.66 -14.96 -11.68
C VAL A 218 5.83 -13.91 -10.94
N HIS A 219 4.91 -14.35 -10.07
CA HIS A 219 4.05 -13.45 -9.30
C HIS A 219 4.86 -12.37 -8.55
N PRO A 220 4.42 -11.09 -8.51
CA PRO A 220 5.21 -9.99 -7.91
C PRO A 220 5.69 -10.23 -6.48
N TYR A 221 4.90 -10.92 -5.65
CA TYR A 221 5.27 -11.28 -4.27
C TYR A 221 6.37 -12.35 -4.13
N VAL A 222 6.77 -13.01 -5.22
CA VAL A 222 7.89 -13.99 -5.22
C VAL A 222 9.02 -13.61 -6.20
N ALA A 223 8.89 -12.48 -6.90
CA ALA A 223 9.91 -11.94 -7.79
C ALA A 223 10.95 -11.14 -6.99
N THR A 224 12.22 -11.56 -7.03
CA THR A 224 13.30 -10.95 -6.24
C THR A 224 14.46 -10.37 -7.06
N GLY A 225 14.48 -10.60 -8.37
CA GLY A 225 15.58 -10.19 -9.28
C GLY A 225 15.32 -8.96 -10.15
N ASN A 226 14.29 -8.15 -9.85
CA ASN A 226 13.97 -6.93 -10.63
C ASN A 226 14.66 -5.68 -10.05
N LYS A 227 14.84 -4.63 -10.86
CA LYS A 227 15.47 -3.34 -10.45
C LYS A 227 14.82 -2.64 -9.24
N SER A 228 13.53 -2.88 -9.01
CA SER A 228 12.76 -2.36 -7.87
C SER A 228 12.87 -3.21 -6.60
N SER A 229 13.58 -4.34 -6.66
CA SER A 229 13.69 -5.28 -5.56
C SER A 229 14.45 -4.64 -4.40
N LYS A 230 13.95 -4.87 -3.17
CA LYS A 230 14.66 -4.49 -1.94
C LYS A 230 15.88 -5.38 -1.63
N PHE A 231 16.13 -6.36 -2.49
CA PHE A 231 17.10 -7.42 -2.27
C PHE A 231 18.27 -7.32 -3.26
N GLY A 232 19.47 -7.50 -2.74
CA GLY A 232 20.72 -7.47 -3.46
C GLY A 232 21.26 -6.05 -3.69
N ILE A 233 22.58 -5.97 -3.78
CA ILE A 233 23.28 -4.76 -4.16
C ILE A 233 22.99 -4.46 -5.63
N ARG A 234 22.88 -3.17 -5.95
CA ARG A 234 22.81 -2.72 -7.34
C ARG A 234 24.17 -2.94 -8.01
N ASN A 235 24.14 -3.41 -9.26
CA ASN A 235 25.35 -3.65 -10.04
C ASN A 235 26.24 -2.40 -10.14
N GLU A 236 25.67 -1.19 -10.21
CA GLU A 236 26.47 0.05 -10.27
C GLU A 236 27.28 0.33 -8.99
N LYS A 237 26.94 -0.32 -7.87
CA LYS A 237 27.67 -0.21 -6.60
C LYS A 237 28.71 -1.32 -6.40
N LEU A 238 28.88 -2.23 -7.35
CA LEU A 238 29.79 -3.38 -7.19
C LEU A 238 31.19 -2.95 -6.74
N GLN A 239 31.79 -1.95 -7.39
CA GLN A 239 33.14 -1.48 -7.05
C GLN A 239 33.24 -0.99 -5.60
N TRP A 240 32.24 -0.26 -5.11
CA TRP A 240 32.22 0.24 -3.73
C TRP A 240 32.28 -0.91 -2.72
N PHE A 241 31.51 -1.97 -2.94
CA PHE A 241 31.51 -3.15 -2.07
C PHE A 241 32.84 -3.90 -2.13
N LEU A 242 33.47 -3.99 -3.30
CA LEU A 242 34.78 -4.61 -3.44
C LEU A 242 35.86 -3.82 -2.70
N ASP A 243 35.86 -2.50 -2.80
CA ASP A 243 36.78 -1.63 -2.06
C ASP A 243 36.55 -1.74 -0.55
N ALA A 244 35.29 -1.77 -0.11
CA ALA A 244 34.93 -1.91 1.30
C ALA A 244 35.34 -3.28 1.87
N VAL A 245 35.17 -4.38 1.11
CA VAL A 245 35.66 -5.69 1.56
C VAL A 245 37.19 -5.72 1.63
N LYS A 246 37.90 -5.11 0.68
CA LYS A 246 39.36 -4.97 0.72
C LYS A 246 39.86 -4.19 1.94
N ALA A 247 39.08 -3.22 2.41
CA ALA A 247 39.39 -2.43 3.60
C ALA A 247 39.28 -3.25 4.91
N HIS A 248 38.63 -4.42 4.88
CA HIS A 248 38.41 -5.28 6.06
C HIS A 248 38.98 -6.71 5.88
N PRO A 249 40.28 -6.87 5.58
CA PRO A 249 40.86 -8.17 5.23
C PRO A 249 41.03 -9.11 6.42
N GLN A 250 40.95 -8.61 7.67
CA GLN A 250 40.99 -9.45 8.88
C GLN A 250 39.60 -9.98 9.22
N GLU A 251 38.56 -9.20 8.94
CA GLU A 251 37.18 -9.52 9.28
C GLU A 251 36.45 -10.30 8.18
N LEU A 252 36.73 -10.04 6.90
CA LEU A 252 35.95 -10.55 5.78
C LEU A 252 36.78 -11.37 4.78
N LYS A 253 36.24 -12.51 4.34
CA LYS A 253 36.71 -13.26 3.17
C LYS A 253 35.60 -13.30 2.12
N LEU A 254 35.75 -12.56 1.02
CA LEU A 254 34.84 -12.72 -0.11
C LEU A 254 35.12 -14.04 -0.81
N VAL A 255 34.14 -14.95 -0.81
CA VAL A 255 34.28 -16.31 -1.36
C VAL A 255 33.38 -16.57 -2.57
N GLY A 256 32.39 -15.71 -2.83
CA GLY A 256 31.38 -15.98 -3.84
C GLY A 256 30.54 -14.78 -4.27
N ALA A 257 29.75 -15.00 -5.31
CA ALA A 257 28.67 -14.11 -5.72
C ALA A 257 27.33 -14.86 -5.65
N HIS A 258 26.27 -14.13 -5.30
CA HIS A 258 24.92 -14.66 -5.15
C HIS A 258 23.94 -13.84 -6.00
N CYS A 259 23.02 -14.49 -6.70
CA CYS A 259 21.78 -13.87 -7.18
C CYS A 259 20.59 -14.72 -6.76
N HIS A 260 19.42 -14.12 -6.61
CA HIS A 260 18.19 -14.86 -6.30
C HIS A 260 17.06 -14.35 -7.19
N LEU A 261 16.66 -15.18 -8.15
CA LEU A 261 15.65 -14.81 -9.16
C LEU A 261 14.22 -14.84 -8.61
N GLY A 262 13.93 -15.79 -7.72
CA GLY A 262 12.62 -15.94 -7.11
C GLY A 262 12.29 -17.40 -6.83
N SER A 263 11.02 -17.74 -6.74
CA SER A 263 10.52 -19.11 -6.63
C SER A 263 9.40 -19.33 -7.63
N THR A 264 9.12 -20.59 -7.98
CA THR A 264 8.09 -20.97 -8.97
C THR A 264 8.50 -20.65 -10.41
N ILE A 265 9.79 -20.76 -10.72
CA ILE A 265 10.30 -20.52 -12.08
C ILE A 265 9.98 -21.73 -12.95
N THR A 266 9.33 -21.49 -14.09
CA THR A 266 8.87 -22.53 -15.03
C THR A 266 9.68 -22.58 -16.32
N LYS A 267 10.66 -21.68 -16.51
CA LYS A 267 11.53 -21.60 -17.69
C LYS A 267 12.99 -21.63 -17.25
N VAL A 268 13.77 -22.57 -17.79
CA VAL A 268 15.18 -22.75 -17.42
C VAL A 268 16.11 -21.72 -18.03
N ASP A 269 15.72 -21.07 -19.14
CA ASP A 269 16.53 -20.03 -19.79
C ASP A 269 16.79 -18.83 -18.87
N ILE A 270 15.85 -18.52 -17.96
CA ILE A 270 16.00 -17.43 -16.99
C ILE A 270 17.21 -17.70 -16.07
N PHE A 271 17.43 -18.96 -15.66
CA PHE A 271 18.60 -19.35 -14.88
C PHE A 271 19.88 -19.23 -15.68
N ARG A 272 19.84 -19.57 -16.97
CA ARG A 272 20.99 -19.43 -17.87
C ARG A 272 21.40 -17.98 -18.02
N ASP A 273 20.46 -17.10 -18.34
CA ASP A 273 20.71 -15.68 -18.57
C ASP A 273 21.30 -15.02 -17.33
N ALA A 274 20.72 -15.31 -16.16
CA ALA A 274 21.26 -14.85 -14.89
C ALA A 274 22.65 -15.42 -14.61
N ALA A 275 22.88 -16.71 -14.83
CA ALA A 275 24.18 -17.34 -14.61
C ALA A 275 25.26 -16.74 -15.53
N VAL A 276 24.96 -16.44 -16.79
CA VAL A 276 25.88 -15.77 -17.73
C VAL A 276 26.30 -14.41 -17.19
N LEU A 277 25.36 -13.59 -16.71
CA LEU A 277 25.68 -12.29 -16.12
C LEU A 277 26.52 -12.45 -14.84
N MET A 278 26.16 -13.41 -13.98
CA MET A 278 26.85 -13.63 -12.73
C MET A 278 28.28 -14.14 -12.92
N VAL A 279 28.56 -15.00 -13.91
CA VAL A 279 29.94 -15.41 -14.18
C VAL A 279 30.79 -14.27 -14.74
N ASN A 280 30.19 -13.34 -15.49
CA ASN A 280 30.90 -12.14 -15.93
C ASN A 280 31.28 -11.24 -14.74
N TYR A 281 30.37 -11.05 -13.78
CA TYR A 281 30.71 -10.34 -12.54
C TYR A 281 31.76 -11.09 -11.71
N ILE A 282 31.73 -12.43 -11.67
CA ILE A 282 32.77 -13.21 -11.00
C ILE A 282 34.13 -13.00 -11.67
N ASP A 283 34.19 -12.99 -13.00
CA ASP A 283 35.42 -12.75 -13.75
C ASP A 283 35.96 -11.32 -13.48
N GLU A 284 35.07 -10.32 -13.40
CA GLU A 284 35.39 -8.95 -12.99
C GLU A 284 35.95 -8.91 -11.56
N ILE A 285 35.29 -9.56 -10.60
CA ILE A 285 35.73 -9.60 -9.19
C ILE A 285 37.10 -10.30 -9.07
N ARG A 286 37.32 -11.42 -9.77
CA ARG A 286 38.61 -12.13 -9.80
C ARG A 286 39.72 -11.26 -10.38
N SER A 287 39.44 -10.46 -11.42
CA SER A 287 40.42 -9.53 -12.01
C SER A 287 40.95 -8.49 -11.01
N GLN A 288 40.20 -8.24 -9.93
CA GLN A 288 40.60 -7.35 -8.84
C GLN A 288 41.39 -8.01 -7.71
N GLY A 289 41.75 -9.29 -7.87
CA GLY A 289 42.60 -10.05 -6.93
C GLY A 289 41.84 -10.83 -5.86
N PHE A 290 40.52 -11.01 -5.98
CA PHE A 290 39.75 -11.86 -5.07
C PHE A 290 39.75 -13.33 -5.50
N GLU A 291 39.85 -14.23 -4.53
CA GLU A 291 39.66 -15.67 -4.71
C GLU A 291 38.16 -16.01 -4.60
N ILE A 292 37.49 -16.11 -5.74
CA ILE A 292 36.05 -16.44 -5.82
C ILE A 292 35.88 -17.89 -6.22
N ASP A 293 35.25 -18.68 -5.35
CA ASP A 293 35.04 -20.12 -5.53
C ASP A 293 33.56 -20.48 -5.66
N TYR A 294 32.63 -19.61 -5.25
CA TYR A 294 31.20 -19.94 -5.19
C TYR A 294 30.34 -19.08 -6.11
N LEU A 295 29.43 -19.74 -6.83
CA LEU A 295 28.29 -19.11 -7.49
C LEU A 295 27.01 -19.64 -6.84
N ASN A 296 26.25 -18.73 -6.22
CA ASN A 296 24.92 -19.03 -5.71
C ASN A 296 23.87 -18.44 -6.66
N ILE A 297 23.01 -19.29 -7.25
CA ILE A 297 21.96 -18.87 -8.20
C ILE A 297 20.57 -18.77 -7.55
N GLY A 298 20.48 -18.99 -6.24
CA GLY A 298 19.26 -18.81 -5.47
C GLY A 298 18.18 -19.84 -5.75
N GLY A 299 16.92 -19.39 -5.76
CA GLY A 299 15.73 -20.22 -5.63
C GLY A 299 15.46 -21.24 -6.75
N GLY A 300 14.44 -22.08 -6.52
CA GLY A 300 14.18 -23.31 -7.29
C GLY A 300 12.98 -23.29 -8.23
N LEU A 301 12.84 -24.41 -8.95
CA LEU A 301 11.80 -24.70 -9.94
C LEU A 301 10.38 -24.62 -9.38
N GLY A 302 9.41 -24.38 -10.27
CA GLY A 302 7.98 -24.51 -9.96
C GLY A 302 7.53 -25.95 -9.76
N ILE A 303 6.33 -26.09 -9.19
CA ILE A 303 5.59 -27.36 -9.10
C ILE A 303 4.20 -27.17 -9.73
N ASP A 304 3.55 -28.28 -10.10
CA ASP A 304 2.23 -28.25 -10.71
C ASP A 304 1.13 -28.10 -9.64
N TYR A 305 0.94 -26.88 -9.15
CA TYR A 305 -0.13 -26.55 -8.19
C TYR A 305 -1.54 -26.80 -8.73
N TYR A 306 -1.72 -26.90 -10.05
CA TYR A 306 -3.02 -27.10 -10.69
C TYR A 306 -3.37 -28.57 -10.89
N HIS A 307 -2.40 -29.47 -10.74
CA HIS A 307 -2.54 -30.91 -10.98
C HIS A 307 -3.07 -31.18 -12.39
N ALA A 308 -2.66 -30.34 -13.34
CA ALA A 308 -3.09 -30.39 -14.75
C ALA A 308 -2.15 -31.26 -15.61
N GLY A 309 -1.12 -31.86 -15.01
CA GLY A 309 -0.10 -32.62 -15.72
C GLY A 309 0.88 -31.70 -16.46
N ALA A 310 1.13 -30.50 -15.93
CA ALA A 310 2.01 -29.53 -16.56
C ALA A 310 3.43 -30.10 -16.71
N ILE A 311 3.99 -30.00 -17.92
CA ILE A 311 5.41 -30.34 -18.16
C ILE A 311 6.26 -29.20 -17.64
N LEU A 312 6.78 -29.35 -16.42
CA LEU A 312 7.69 -28.41 -15.79
C LEU A 312 9.14 -28.86 -15.97
N PRO A 313 10.11 -27.94 -16.02
CA PRO A 313 11.50 -28.32 -16.13
C PRO A 313 11.93 -29.14 -14.92
N SER A 314 12.76 -30.15 -15.17
CA SER A 314 13.37 -30.98 -14.14
C SER A 314 14.58 -30.30 -13.50
N PRO A 315 15.04 -30.76 -12.32
CA PRO A 315 16.33 -30.35 -11.78
C PRO A 315 17.48 -30.53 -12.77
N ARG A 316 17.44 -31.60 -13.60
CA ARG A 316 18.46 -31.85 -14.63
C ARG A 316 18.46 -30.74 -15.68
N ASP A 317 17.28 -30.32 -16.14
CA ASP A 317 17.14 -29.25 -17.13
C ASP A 317 17.75 -27.95 -16.61
N LEU A 318 17.44 -27.57 -15.37
CA LEU A 318 18.01 -26.39 -14.72
C LEU A 318 19.52 -26.49 -14.58
N ILE A 319 20.05 -27.58 -14.03
CA ILE A 319 21.49 -27.70 -13.79
C ILE A 319 22.27 -27.75 -15.11
N ASN A 320 21.73 -28.39 -16.14
CA ASN A 320 22.38 -28.48 -17.44
C ASN A 320 22.54 -27.10 -18.11
N THR A 321 21.64 -26.14 -17.88
CA THR A 321 21.80 -24.80 -18.46
C THR A 321 22.97 -24.00 -17.87
N VAL A 322 23.40 -24.32 -16.66
CA VAL A 322 24.48 -23.61 -15.94
C VAL A 322 25.77 -24.43 -15.79
N ARG A 323 25.72 -25.75 -16.01
CA ARG A 323 26.82 -26.70 -15.79
C ARG A 323 28.14 -26.30 -16.46
N GLU A 324 28.10 -25.96 -17.74
CA GLU A 324 29.31 -25.57 -18.48
C GLU A 324 29.92 -24.27 -17.94
N LEU A 325 29.08 -23.30 -17.57
CA LEU A 325 29.52 -22.03 -16.98
C LEU A 325 30.23 -22.26 -15.65
N VAL A 326 29.69 -23.14 -14.81
CA VAL A 326 30.27 -23.50 -13.50
C VAL A 326 31.61 -24.23 -13.68
N LEU A 327 31.66 -25.26 -14.54
CA LEU A 327 32.89 -26.05 -14.77
C LEU A 327 34.00 -25.23 -15.42
N SER A 328 33.68 -24.44 -16.45
CA SER A 328 34.67 -23.63 -17.17
C SER A 328 35.33 -22.56 -16.30
N ARG A 329 34.71 -22.15 -15.19
CA ARG A 329 35.28 -21.21 -14.21
C ARG A 329 35.76 -21.87 -12.92
N ASN A 330 35.72 -23.21 -12.82
CA ASN A 330 36.04 -23.96 -11.61
C ASN A 330 35.30 -23.43 -10.37
N LEU A 331 33.97 -23.32 -10.46
CA LEU A 331 33.11 -22.81 -9.39
C LEU A 331 32.38 -23.94 -8.65
N ASN A 332 32.13 -23.73 -7.37
CA ASN A 332 31.21 -24.49 -6.54
C ASN A 332 29.80 -23.89 -6.67
N LEU A 333 28.81 -24.71 -7.00
CA LEU A 333 27.44 -24.25 -7.24
C LEU A 333 26.58 -24.34 -5.98
N ILE A 334 25.95 -23.25 -5.58
CA ILE A 334 24.92 -23.24 -4.54
C ILE A 334 23.55 -23.04 -5.19
N ILE A 335 22.60 -23.89 -4.84
CA ILE A 335 21.18 -23.75 -5.20
C ILE A 335 20.31 -23.72 -3.95
N GLU A 336 19.19 -23.00 -3.98
CA GLU A 336 18.31 -22.80 -2.83
C GLU A 336 16.86 -23.35 -3.06
N PRO A 337 16.68 -24.65 -3.41
CA PRO A 337 15.41 -25.20 -3.90
C PRO A 337 14.36 -25.49 -2.81
N GLY A 338 14.15 -24.58 -1.84
CA GLY A 338 13.27 -24.81 -0.69
C GLY A 338 11.85 -25.26 -1.07
N ARG A 339 11.13 -24.46 -1.88
CA ARG A 339 9.75 -24.77 -2.30
C ARG A 339 9.67 -26.06 -3.11
N SER A 340 10.54 -26.24 -4.10
CA SER A 340 10.52 -27.41 -4.99
C SER A 340 10.84 -28.72 -4.27
N LEU A 341 11.52 -28.67 -3.13
CA LEU A 341 11.83 -29.88 -2.35
C LEU A 341 10.66 -30.33 -1.47
N ILE A 342 9.82 -29.41 -0.98
CA ILE A 342 8.86 -29.72 0.07
C ILE A 342 7.39 -29.47 -0.29
N ALA A 343 7.07 -28.58 -1.22
CA ALA A 343 5.69 -28.13 -1.43
C ALA A 343 4.74 -29.27 -1.80
N ASN A 344 5.06 -30.05 -2.82
CA ASN A 344 4.25 -31.17 -3.33
C ASN A 344 4.28 -32.44 -2.46
N THR A 345 4.94 -32.39 -1.30
CA THR A 345 5.08 -33.55 -0.42
C THR A 345 3.96 -33.65 0.60
N CYS A 346 3.09 -32.64 0.69
CA CYS A 346 2.15 -32.51 1.79
C CYS A 346 0.78 -31.97 1.36
N CYS A 347 -0.26 -32.40 2.07
CA CYS A 347 -1.57 -31.78 2.05
C CYS A 347 -2.05 -31.42 3.46
N LEU A 348 -2.91 -30.41 3.56
CA LEU A 348 -3.71 -30.15 4.76
C LEU A 348 -4.98 -30.99 4.65
N VAL A 349 -5.20 -31.88 5.62
CA VAL A 349 -6.35 -32.79 5.67
C VAL A 349 -7.41 -32.23 6.60
N ASN A 350 -8.65 -32.16 6.09
CA ASN A 350 -9.79 -31.51 6.73
C ASN A 350 -11.05 -32.39 6.65
N ARG A 351 -12.07 -32.02 7.42
CA ARG A 351 -13.44 -32.53 7.27
C ARG A 351 -14.41 -31.44 6.89
N VAL A 352 -15.35 -31.80 6.02
CA VAL A 352 -16.50 -30.96 5.69
C VAL A 352 -17.42 -30.85 6.91
N THR A 353 -17.60 -29.65 7.42
CA THR A 353 -18.54 -29.35 8.52
C THR A 353 -19.95 -29.12 7.99
N GLY A 354 -20.07 -28.60 6.76
CA GLY A 354 -21.33 -28.48 6.05
C GLY A 354 -21.17 -27.87 4.66
N VAL A 355 -22.20 -28.03 3.84
CA VAL A 355 -22.33 -27.35 2.55
C VAL A 355 -23.48 -26.36 2.67
N LYS A 356 -23.26 -25.12 2.24
CA LYS A 356 -24.29 -24.08 2.23
C LYS A 356 -24.26 -23.31 0.93
N THR A 357 -25.37 -22.68 0.59
CA THR A 357 -25.46 -21.71 -0.49
C THR A 357 -25.99 -20.41 0.08
N ASN A 358 -25.57 -19.28 -0.49
CA ASN A 358 -26.19 -17.98 -0.23
C ASN A 358 -27.11 -17.54 -1.39
N GLY A 359 -27.49 -18.48 -2.26
CA GLY A 359 -28.25 -18.25 -3.49
C GLY A 359 -27.37 -17.97 -4.71
N THR A 360 -26.27 -17.22 -4.53
CA THR A 360 -25.36 -16.85 -5.63
C THR A 360 -24.10 -17.73 -5.71
N LYS A 361 -23.57 -18.16 -4.57
CA LYS A 361 -22.38 -19.01 -4.45
C LYS A 361 -22.65 -20.19 -3.54
N ASN A 362 -22.02 -21.32 -3.87
CA ASN A 362 -21.99 -22.48 -3.01
C ASN A 362 -20.70 -22.49 -2.19
N PHE A 363 -20.79 -22.99 -0.97
CA PHE A 363 -19.69 -23.03 -0.02
C PHE A 363 -19.56 -24.43 0.55
N ILE A 364 -18.34 -24.94 0.57
CA ILE A 364 -17.97 -26.10 1.38
C ILE A 364 -17.26 -25.53 2.61
N VAL A 365 -17.88 -25.64 3.77
CA VAL A 365 -17.28 -25.23 5.04
C VAL A 365 -16.51 -26.42 5.60
N ILE A 366 -15.24 -26.24 5.95
CA ILE A 366 -14.38 -27.27 6.54
C ILE A 366 -13.97 -26.91 7.97
N ASP A 367 -13.26 -27.80 8.66
CA ASP A 367 -12.79 -27.58 10.04
C ASP A 367 -11.47 -26.78 10.13
N GLY A 368 -10.64 -26.83 9.09
CA GLY A 368 -9.50 -25.92 8.90
C GLY A 368 -9.86 -24.54 8.38
N SER A 369 -8.94 -23.59 8.50
CA SER A 369 -9.12 -22.18 8.20
C SER A 369 -7.85 -21.54 7.63
N MET A 370 -7.95 -20.26 7.29
CA MET A 370 -6.82 -19.40 6.94
C MET A 370 -5.74 -19.34 8.02
N ALA A 371 -6.09 -19.59 9.30
CA ALA A 371 -5.12 -19.59 10.40
C ALA A 371 -4.12 -20.74 10.25
N GLU A 372 -4.59 -21.93 9.84
CA GLU A 372 -3.73 -23.08 9.59
C GLU A 372 -3.06 -23.00 8.21
N LEU A 373 -3.73 -22.48 7.18
CA LEU A 373 -3.23 -22.38 5.80
C LEU A 373 -3.59 -21.01 5.19
N ILE A 374 -2.67 -20.06 5.31
CA ILE A 374 -2.93 -18.63 5.05
C ILE A 374 -2.74 -18.20 3.59
N ARG A 375 -2.06 -19.00 2.75
CA ARG A 375 -1.57 -18.55 1.43
C ARG A 375 -2.68 -18.11 0.47
N PRO A 376 -3.80 -18.84 0.31
CA PRO A 376 -4.92 -18.39 -0.50
C PRO A 376 -5.48 -17.06 -0.01
N SER A 377 -5.67 -16.89 1.31
CA SER A 377 -6.17 -15.65 1.90
C SER A 377 -5.21 -14.47 1.79
N LEU A 378 -3.90 -14.70 1.90
CA LEU A 378 -2.89 -13.62 1.97
C LEU A 378 -2.55 -13.03 0.61
N TYR A 379 -2.44 -13.87 -0.42
CA TYR A 379 -1.99 -13.44 -1.75
C TYR A 379 -2.63 -14.25 -2.90
N ASP A 380 -3.84 -14.77 -2.71
CA ASP A 380 -4.61 -15.51 -3.71
C ASP A 380 -3.85 -16.71 -4.32
N ALA A 381 -3.03 -17.38 -3.50
CA ALA A 381 -2.30 -18.57 -3.94
C ALA A 381 -3.26 -19.69 -4.36
N TYR A 382 -3.07 -20.24 -5.56
CA TYR A 382 -3.77 -21.45 -5.97
C TYR A 382 -3.14 -22.68 -5.31
N GLN A 383 -3.98 -23.50 -4.66
CA GLN A 383 -3.69 -24.88 -4.27
C GLN A 383 -4.86 -25.76 -4.71
N HIS A 384 -4.54 -26.95 -5.24
CA HIS A 384 -5.54 -27.92 -5.67
C HIS A 384 -6.30 -28.48 -4.46
N ILE A 385 -7.60 -28.72 -4.65
CA ILE A 385 -8.49 -29.22 -3.60
C ILE A 385 -9.30 -30.36 -4.19
N GLU A 386 -9.37 -31.48 -3.46
CA GLU A 386 -10.23 -32.61 -3.81
C GLU A 386 -10.73 -33.37 -2.57
N LEU A 387 -11.74 -34.21 -2.78
CA LEU A 387 -12.27 -35.10 -1.75
C LEU A 387 -11.37 -36.32 -1.54
N VAL A 388 -11.26 -36.74 -0.28
CA VAL A 388 -10.48 -37.91 0.15
C VAL A 388 -11.15 -39.22 -0.27
N SER A 389 -12.49 -39.25 -0.28
CA SER A 389 -13.28 -40.42 -0.62
C SER A 389 -14.17 -40.15 -1.85
N PRO A 390 -14.64 -41.20 -2.55
CA PRO A 390 -15.54 -41.06 -3.68
C PRO A 390 -16.80 -40.30 -3.28
N ALA A 391 -17.24 -39.37 -4.12
CA ALA A 391 -18.54 -38.75 -3.94
C ALA A 391 -19.67 -39.76 -4.24
N PRO A 392 -20.85 -39.62 -3.63
CA PRO A 392 -22.03 -40.40 -4.01
C PRO A 392 -22.27 -40.34 -5.53
N PRO A 393 -22.69 -41.43 -6.19
CA PRO A 393 -22.90 -41.46 -7.65
C PRO A 393 -23.83 -40.36 -8.18
N GLU A 394 -24.79 -39.94 -7.37
CA GLU A 394 -25.77 -38.89 -7.64
C GLU A 394 -25.31 -37.46 -7.29
N ALA A 395 -24.08 -37.29 -6.77
CA ALA A 395 -23.57 -35.98 -6.35
C ALA A 395 -23.25 -35.09 -7.56
N ALA A 396 -24.04 -34.03 -7.75
CA ALA A 396 -23.80 -33.06 -8.81
C ALA A 396 -22.46 -32.33 -8.61
N ILE A 397 -21.70 -32.17 -9.69
CA ILE A 397 -20.52 -31.29 -9.73
C ILE A 397 -20.99 -29.84 -9.81
N ALA A 398 -20.50 -29.00 -8.91
CA ALA A 398 -20.79 -27.58 -8.90
C ALA A 398 -19.53 -26.77 -8.51
N LYS A 399 -19.61 -25.45 -8.68
CA LYS A 399 -18.56 -24.54 -8.21
C LYS A 399 -18.79 -24.19 -6.75
N PHE A 400 -17.76 -24.37 -5.94
CA PHE A 400 -17.74 -24.11 -4.51
C PHE A 400 -16.57 -23.19 -4.13
N ASP A 401 -16.82 -22.24 -3.23
CA ASP A 401 -15.77 -21.65 -2.41
C ASP A 401 -15.54 -22.56 -1.19
N VAL A 402 -14.30 -22.98 -0.97
CA VAL A 402 -13.90 -23.80 0.17
C VAL A 402 -13.42 -22.86 1.28
N VAL A 403 -14.16 -22.82 2.38
CA VAL A 403 -14.02 -21.82 3.45
C VAL A 403 -13.86 -22.45 4.81
N GLY A 404 -13.18 -21.74 5.71
CA GLY A 404 -13.04 -22.17 7.09
C GLY A 404 -14.20 -21.71 8.00
N PRO A 405 -14.17 -22.07 9.28
CA PRO A 405 -15.20 -21.73 10.26
C PRO A 405 -14.91 -20.42 11.03
N VAL A 406 -13.89 -19.66 10.66
CA VAL A 406 -13.47 -18.44 11.37
C VAL A 406 -14.34 -17.27 10.94
N CYS A 407 -14.69 -16.39 11.90
CA CYS A 407 -15.46 -15.18 11.66
C CYS A 407 -14.57 -14.08 11.04
N GLU A 408 -13.96 -14.37 9.89
CA GLU A 408 -13.16 -13.44 9.10
C GLU A 408 -13.56 -13.59 7.63
N SER A 409 -13.79 -12.46 6.97
CA SER A 409 -14.19 -12.37 5.56
C SER A 409 -13.17 -12.99 4.60
N ALA A 410 -11.90 -13.01 5.00
CA ALA A 410 -10.80 -13.62 4.24
C ALA A 410 -10.61 -15.13 4.52
N ASP A 411 -11.46 -15.79 5.31
CA ASP A 411 -11.29 -17.21 5.67
C ASP A 411 -11.70 -18.18 4.54
N PHE A 412 -10.88 -18.23 3.49
CA PHE A 412 -11.02 -19.16 2.36
C PHE A 412 -9.72 -19.90 2.09
N LEU A 413 -9.84 -21.20 1.78
CA LEU A 413 -8.72 -22.04 1.37
C LEU A 413 -8.70 -22.28 -0.15
N GLY A 414 -9.79 -21.96 -0.84
CA GLY A 414 -9.87 -21.95 -2.30
C GLY A 414 -11.18 -21.36 -2.78
N LYS A 415 -11.15 -20.62 -3.88
CA LYS A 415 -12.33 -20.04 -4.52
C LYS A 415 -12.64 -20.73 -5.85
N ASP A 416 -13.93 -20.75 -6.19
CA ASP A 416 -14.47 -21.20 -7.47
C ASP A 416 -13.95 -22.59 -7.89
N ARG A 417 -13.95 -23.54 -6.95
CA ARG A 417 -13.50 -24.93 -7.13
C ARG A 417 -14.61 -25.80 -7.68
N GLU A 418 -14.37 -26.49 -8.79
CA GLU A 418 -15.30 -27.48 -9.32
C GLU A 418 -15.14 -28.79 -8.54
N LEU A 419 -16.14 -29.12 -7.73
CA LEU A 419 -16.15 -30.30 -6.86
C LEU A 419 -17.53 -30.95 -6.91
N PRO A 420 -17.64 -32.28 -6.75
CA PRO A 420 -18.91 -32.92 -6.44
C PRO A 420 -19.38 -32.45 -5.06
N ALA A 421 -20.68 -32.22 -4.89
CA ALA A 421 -21.25 -31.77 -3.63
C ALA A 421 -20.98 -32.79 -2.49
N PRO A 422 -20.15 -32.46 -1.47
CA PRO A 422 -19.80 -33.41 -0.44
C PRO A 422 -20.88 -33.48 0.64
N THR A 423 -20.95 -34.61 1.36
CA THR A 423 -21.76 -34.72 2.57
C THR A 423 -20.97 -34.28 3.80
N ARG A 424 -21.67 -33.87 4.86
CA ARG A 424 -21.04 -33.54 6.15
C ARG A 424 -20.22 -34.73 6.65
N GLY A 425 -18.99 -34.46 7.08
CA GLY A 425 -18.05 -35.46 7.57
C GLY A 425 -17.08 -36.00 6.51
N THR A 426 -17.36 -35.78 5.21
CA THR A 426 -16.47 -36.16 4.10
C THR A 426 -15.09 -35.54 4.29
N GLY A 427 -14.03 -36.30 3.99
CA GLY A 427 -12.67 -35.80 4.01
C GLY A 427 -12.36 -34.94 2.78
N LEU A 428 -11.63 -33.85 3.00
CA LEU A 428 -11.20 -32.92 1.95
C LEU A 428 -9.76 -32.50 2.20
N VAL A 429 -8.96 -32.47 1.15
CA VAL A 429 -7.55 -32.07 1.24
C VAL A 429 -7.28 -30.79 0.47
N VAL A 430 -6.35 -29.98 0.99
CA VAL A 430 -5.71 -28.89 0.25
C VAL A 430 -4.28 -29.33 -0.05
N HIS A 431 -3.96 -29.59 -1.31
CA HIS A 431 -2.67 -30.10 -1.76
C HIS A 431 -1.55 -29.06 -1.70
N ASP A 432 -0.32 -29.53 -1.91
CA ASP A 432 0.89 -28.71 -2.07
C ASP A 432 1.18 -27.78 -0.88
N ALA A 433 0.80 -28.25 0.30
CA ALA A 433 0.80 -27.49 1.54
C ALA A 433 2.14 -27.57 2.30
N GLY A 434 3.15 -28.23 1.73
CA GLY A 434 4.42 -28.47 2.42
C GLY A 434 5.30 -27.24 2.56
N ALA A 435 5.10 -26.21 1.71
CA ALA A 435 5.89 -24.98 1.71
C ALA A 435 5.03 -23.76 2.07
N TYR A 436 5.46 -22.99 3.07
CA TYR A 436 4.88 -21.70 3.47
C TYR A 436 3.43 -21.77 3.96
N CYS A 437 2.95 -22.95 4.36
CA CYS A 437 1.65 -23.10 5.01
C CYS A 437 1.86 -23.18 6.53
N MET A 438 2.32 -24.31 7.06
CA MET A 438 2.56 -24.45 8.50
C MET A 438 3.56 -23.43 9.07
N SER A 439 4.61 -23.07 8.33
CA SER A 439 5.58 -22.05 8.76
C SER A 439 5.00 -20.63 8.83
N MET A 440 3.87 -20.37 8.15
CA MET A 440 3.13 -19.12 8.22
C MET A 440 1.81 -19.25 9.00
N ALA A 441 1.52 -20.43 9.58
CA ALA A 441 0.33 -20.64 10.38
C ALA A 441 0.36 -19.73 11.62
N SER A 442 -0.81 -19.26 12.03
CA SER A 442 -0.98 -18.34 13.16
C SER A 442 -1.99 -18.88 14.16
N THR A 443 -1.99 -18.33 15.36
CA THR A 443 -3.01 -18.58 16.39
C THR A 443 -4.16 -17.57 16.34
N TYR A 444 -4.38 -16.94 15.17
CA TYR A 444 -5.47 -15.98 14.97
C TYR A 444 -6.82 -16.60 15.35
N ASN A 445 -7.64 -15.87 16.10
CA ASN A 445 -8.88 -16.35 16.72
C ASN A 445 -8.71 -17.59 17.61
N LEU A 446 -7.52 -17.76 18.22
CA LEU A 446 -7.15 -18.90 19.06
C LEU A 446 -7.32 -20.26 18.35
N LYS A 447 -7.23 -20.26 17.01
CA LYS A 447 -7.06 -21.47 16.22
C LYS A 447 -5.63 -21.99 16.42
N MET A 448 -5.46 -22.89 17.38
CA MET A 448 -4.15 -23.46 17.70
C MET A 448 -3.59 -24.23 16.50
N ARG A 449 -2.27 -24.14 16.25
CA ARG A 449 -1.65 -24.80 15.10
C ARG A 449 -1.85 -26.32 15.15
N PRO A 450 -2.15 -26.96 14.00
CA PRO A 450 -2.50 -28.36 13.95
C PRO A 450 -1.29 -29.29 14.11
N PRO A 451 -1.50 -30.58 14.45
CA PRO A 451 -0.43 -31.57 14.43
C PRO A 451 0.06 -31.85 13.00
N GLU A 452 1.29 -32.35 12.91
CA GLU A 452 1.93 -32.76 11.65
C GLU A 452 2.33 -34.24 11.71
N TYR A 453 2.03 -34.98 10.64
CA TYR A 453 2.34 -36.39 10.48
C TYR A 453 3.01 -36.65 9.15
N TRP A 454 3.83 -37.69 9.05
CA TRP A 454 4.30 -38.18 7.76
C TRP A 454 4.07 -39.68 7.59
N VAL A 455 3.99 -40.10 6.33
CA VAL A 455 4.02 -41.51 5.93
C VAL A 455 5.48 -41.91 5.72
N GLU A 456 5.90 -42.98 6.40
CA GLU A 456 7.21 -43.61 6.26
C GLU A 456 7.26 -44.50 5.01
N GLU A 457 8.45 -44.96 4.63
CA GLU A 457 8.65 -45.81 3.45
C GLU A 457 7.96 -47.18 3.56
N ASP A 458 7.84 -47.72 4.78
CA ASP A 458 7.10 -48.96 5.06
C ASP A 458 5.58 -48.78 5.17
N GLY A 459 5.08 -47.56 4.94
CA GLY A 459 3.67 -47.20 5.06
C GLY A 459 3.20 -46.93 6.49
N SER A 460 4.06 -46.98 7.49
CA SER A 460 3.71 -46.57 8.85
C SER A 460 3.55 -45.04 8.97
N LEU A 461 2.75 -44.60 9.96
CA LEU A 461 2.47 -43.20 10.21
C LEU A 461 3.22 -42.71 11.46
N SER A 462 4.05 -41.68 11.32
CA SER A 462 4.76 -41.06 12.44
C SER A 462 4.29 -39.63 12.66
N LYS A 463 4.05 -39.26 13.93
CA LYS A 463 3.79 -37.87 14.31
C LYS A 463 5.12 -37.11 14.42
N ILE A 464 5.23 -36.01 13.68
CA ILE A 464 6.44 -35.19 13.59
C ILE A 464 6.29 -33.81 14.23
N ARG A 465 5.06 -33.39 14.57
CA ARG A 465 4.78 -32.26 15.46
C ARG A 465 3.47 -32.52 16.21
N HIS A 466 3.46 -32.23 17.52
CA HIS A 466 2.20 -32.17 18.26
C HIS A 466 1.41 -30.92 17.85
N GLY A 467 0.08 -30.99 17.91
CA GLY A 467 -0.75 -29.81 17.74
C GLY A 467 -0.68 -28.94 18.99
N GLU A 468 -0.60 -27.62 18.81
CA GLU A 468 -0.58 -26.68 19.93
C GLU A 468 -1.88 -26.81 20.74
N THR A 469 -1.74 -26.80 22.06
CA THR A 469 -2.88 -26.76 22.98
C THR A 469 -3.07 -25.36 23.55
N PHE A 470 -4.23 -25.14 24.18
CA PHE A 470 -4.47 -23.88 24.88
C PHE A 470 -3.46 -23.68 26.02
N GLU A 471 -3.02 -24.77 26.66
CA GLU A 471 -1.98 -24.74 27.69
C GLU A 471 -0.64 -24.28 27.13
N ASP A 472 -0.27 -24.70 25.91
CA ASP A 472 0.94 -24.21 25.25
C ASP A 472 0.87 -22.69 25.02
N HIS A 473 -0.31 -22.17 24.65
CA HIS A 473 -0.54 -20.73 24.51
C HIS A 473 -0.42 -19.99 25.85
N LEU A 474 -0.97 -20.55 26.94
CA LEU A 474 -0.87 -19.93 28.26
C LEU A 474 0.57 -19.89 28.81
N ARG A 475 1.44 -20.82 28.41
CA ARG A 475 2.85 -20.82 28.83
C ARG A 475 3.65 -19.62 28.29
N LEU A 476 3.10 -18.85 27.35
CA LEU A 476 3.72 -17.64 26.83
C LEU A 476 3.60 -16.43 27.77
N PHE A 477 2.84 -16.54 28.87
CA PHE A 477 2.56 -15.44 29.81
C PHE A 477 3.16 -15.71 31.21
N ASP A 478 3.80 -14.70 31.80
CA ASP A 478 4.38 -14.78 33.14
C ASP A 478 3.32 -14.90 34.25
N GLY A 479 3.63 -15.63 35.33
CA GLY A 479 2.81 -15.70 36.55
C GLY A 479 1.66 -16.71 36.54
N PHE A 480 1.46 -17.47 35.46
CA PHE A 480 0.45 -18.53 35.41
C PHE A 480 0.97 -19.86 35.99
N VAL A 481 0.47 -20.26 37.16
CA VAL A 481 0.66 -21.61 37.72
C VAL A 481 -0.59 -22.44 37.42
N PHE A 482 -0.43 -23.51 36.66
CA PHE A 482 -1.53 -24.41 36.29
C PHE A 482 -2.06 -25.13 37.54
N ARG A 483 -3.15 -24.63 38.14
CA ARG A 483 -3.95 -25.40 39.10
C ARG A 483 -4.93 -26.24 38.30
N SER A 484 -4.80 -27.57 38.37
CA SER A 484 -5.72 -28.50 37.73
C SER A 484 -7.15 -28.29 38.25
N VAL A 485 -7.97 -27.53 37.51
CA VAL A 485 -9.42 -27.51 37.76
C VAL A 485 -10.00 -28.72 37.06
N LEU A 486 -10.13 -29.82 37.81
CA LEU A 486 -10.88 -30.98 37.38
C LEU A 486 -12.38 -30.58 37.34
N LEU A 487 -12.88 -30.20 36.17
CA LEU A 487 -14.32 -30.07 35.92
C LEU A 487 -14.94 -31.47 35.94
N ARG A 488 -15.34 -31.93 37.14
CA ARG A 488 -16.23 -33.08 37.31
C ARG A 488 -17.64 -32.69 36.87
N PHE A 489 -17.99 -32.90 35.61
CA PHE A 489 -19.38 -33.05 35.21
C PHE A 489 -19.81 -34.51 35.46
N GLY A 490 -20.68 -34.68 36.46
CA GLY A 490 -21.00 -35.96 37.08
C GLY A 490 -21.94 -36.87 36.29
N LYS A 491 -21.83 -38.17 36.56
CA LYS A 491 -22.91 -39.15 36.43
C LYS A 491 -23.46 -39.49 37.82
N ASN A 492 -24.74 -39.23 38.01
CA ASN A 492 -25.72 -39.87 38.91
C ASN A 492 -25.30 -40.21 40.36
N ARG A 493 -25.99 -39.59 41.33
CA ARG A 493 -27.05 -40.26 42.11
C ARG A 493 -27.78 -39.28 43.03
N SER A 494 -29.09 -39.45 43.07
CA SER A 494 -30.13 -38.91 43.95
C SER A 494 -29.70 -38.68 45.41
N VAL A 495 -30.18 -37.61 46.06
CA VAL A 495 -31.02 -37.65 47.29
C VAL A 495 -31.67 -36.26 47.52
N ASP A 496 -32.99 -36.27 47.34
CA ASP A 496 -34.07 -35.74 48.20
C ASP A 496 -33.92 -34.49 49.12
N LEU A 497 -34.84 -33.55 48.84
CA LEU A 497 -35.75 -32.78 49.69
C LEU A 497 -35.29 -31.83 50.83
N ARG A 498 -35.82 -30.61 50.67
CA ARG A 498 -36.45 -29.75 51.69
C ARG A 498 -35.56 -29.21 52.82
N ARG A 499 -35.31 -27.89 52.79
CA ARG A 499 -35.98 -26.88 53.64
C ARG A 499 -35.48 -25.47 53.33
N ARG A 500 -36.44 -24.56 53.11
CA ARG A 500 -36.57 -23.20 53.68
C ARG A 500 -35.33 -22.68 54.45
N SER A 501 -34.87 -21.43 54.35
CA SER A 501 -35.44 -20.16 53.88
C SER A 501 -34.55 -19.03 54.46
N VAL A 502 -34.66 -17.83 53.89
CA VAL A 502 -34.53 -16.52 54.58
C VAL A 502 -33.14 -15.80 54.57
N LEU A 503 -33.15 -14.65 53.87
CA LEU A 503 -32.72 -13.28 54.25
C LEU A 503 -31.64 -12.54 53.43
N PHE A 504 -32.08 -11.37 52.92
CA PHE A 504 -31.40 -10.11 52.52
C PHE A 504 -30.36 -10.11 51.37
N SER A 505 -30.32 -9.15 50.43
CA SER A 505 -31.22 -8.12 49.89
C SER A 505 -30.44 -7.28 48.88
N SER A 506 -31.05 -6.98 47.72
CA SER A 506 -31.03 -5.73 46.90
C SER A 506 -29.74 -4.88 46.83
N ILE A 507 -29.29 -4.44 45.64
CA ILE A 507 -29.97 -3.41 44.81
C ILE A 507 -29.86 -3.69 43.29
N GLN A 508 -30.99 -3.51 42.60
CA GLN A 508 -31.22 -3.50 41.14
C GLN A 508 -30.85 -2.15 40.50
N VAL A 509 -30.63 -2.13 39.18
CA VAL A 509 -31.45 -1.32 38.25
C VAL A 509 -31.76 -2.16 37.00
N SER A 510 -32.99 -2.00 36.50
CA SER A 510 -33.76 -2.90 35.64
C SER A 510 -33.91 -2.36 34.21
N TYR A 511 -34.20 -3.24 33.24
CA TYR A 511 -35.08 -2.92 32.10
C TYR A 511 -36.11 -4.05 31.94
N SER A 512 -37.40 -3.69 32.00
CA SER A 512 -38.53 -4.60 31.87
C SER A 512 -39.05 -4.65 30.43
N VAL A 513 -39.42 -5.85 30.02
CA VAL A 513 -40.33 -6.13 28.90
C VAL A 513 -41.70 -6.38 29.51
N MET A 514 -42.75 -5.73 29.01
CA MET A 514 -44.13 -6.08 29.30
C MET A 514 -44.94 -5.96 28.01
N ALA A 515 -45.55 -7.08 27.64
CA ALA A 515 -46.63 -7.17 26.67
C ALA A 515 -47.98 -7.11 27.41
N SER A 516 -48.98 -6.44 26.84
CA SER A 516 -50.38 -6.73 27.14
C SER A 516 -51.28 -6.40 25.94
N GLU A 517 -52.19 -7.32 25.65
CA GLU A 517 -53.29 -7.17 24.70
C GLU A 517 -54.47 -6.42 25.35
N THR A 518 -55.20 -5.60 24.59
CA THR A 518 -56.66 -5.43 24.78
C THR A 518 -57.36 -4.86 23.54
N LYS A 519 -58.66 -5.20 23.44
CA LYS A 519 -59.56 -5.18 22.27
C LYS A 519 -60.11 -3.81 21.84
N THR A 520 -60.36 -3.74 20.52
CA THR A 520 -61.43 -3.07 19.73
C THR A 520 -62.10 -1.77 20.21
N GLY A 521 -62.04 -0.75 19.35
CA GLY A 521 -63.00 0.36 19.27
C GLY A 521 -62.76 1.20 18.01
N VAL A 522 -63.77 1.30 17.13
CA VAL A 522 -63.77 2.13 15.91
C VAL A 522 -64.19 3.56 16.26
N SER A 523 -63.44 4.58 15.81
CA SER A 523 -64.00 5.90 15.45
C SER A 523 -63.05 6.71 14.55
N ASN A 524 -63.67 7.48 13.66
CA ASN A 524 -63.09 8.34 12.62
C ASN A 524 -62.35 9.57 13.16
N GLY A 525 -61.35 10.06 12.41
CA GLY A 525 -61.10 11.51 12.27
C GLY A 525 -59.67 12.00 12.47
N ASN A 526 -58.98 12.18 11.34
CA ASN A 526 -57.95 13.19 11.01
C ASN A 526 -56.77 13.52 11.96
N GLY A 527 -55.57 13.29 11.42
CA GLY A 527 -54.51 14.30 11.40
C GLY A 527 -53.45 14.23 12.50
N ASN A 528 -52.52 13.27 12.40
CA ASN A 528 -51.17 13.47 12.95
C ASN A 528 -50.14 12.66 12.15
N ALA A 529 -49.17 13.36 11.57
CA ALA A 529 -48.12 12.79 10.74
C ALA A 529 -47.18 11.93 11.60
N HIS A 530 -47.33 10.61 11.52
CA HIS A 530 -46.36 9.65 12.03
C HIS A 530 -45.04 9.81 11.24
N PHE A 531 -44.00 10.34 11.88
CA PHE A 531 -42.63 10.27 11.36
C PHE A 531 -42.22 8.80 11.25
N THR A 532 -42.26 8.27 10.03
CA THR A 532 -41.72 6.95 9.70
C THR A 532 -40.20 7.11 9.51
N PRO A 533 -39.35 6.28 10.13
CA PRO A 533 -37.90 6.39 9.94
C PRO A 533 -37.55 6.10 8.48
N GLN A 534 -36.99 7.09 7.77
CA GLN A 534 -36.49 6.94 6.42
C GLN A 534 -34.96 6.82 6.42
N ARG A 535 -34.42 5.83 5.68
CA ARG A 535 -32.98 5.72 5.43
C ARG A 535 -32.50 6.84 4.50
N THR A 536 -31.28 7.31 4.71
CA THR A 536 -30.57 8.18 3.77
C THR A 536 -29.87 7.36 2.68
N TYR A 537 -29.35 8.03 1.66
CA TYR A 537 -28.69 7.41 0.52
C TYR A 537 -27.54 8.27 -0.01
N GLN A 538 -26.76 7.69 -0.91
CA GLN A 538 -25.68 8.35 -1.65
C GLN A 538 -25.97 8.23 -3.15
N VAL A 539 -25.47 9.15 -3.97
CA VAL A 539 -25.60 9.10 -5.44
C VAL A 539 -24.28 8.66 -6.05
N VAL A 540 -24.32 7.83 -7.08
CA VAL A 540 -23.16 7.50 -7.92
C VAL A 540 -23.49 7.81 -9.38
N VAL A 541 -22.70 8.66 -10.03
CA VAL A 541 -22.97 9.11 -11.40
C VAL A 541 -21.68 9.40 -12.16
N ALA A 542 -21.64 9.10 -13.45
CA ALA A 542 -20.62 9.63 -14.36
C ALA A 542 -21.27 10.66 -15.28
N ALA A 543 -20.71 11.86 -15.35
CA ALA A 543 -21.31 12.96 -16.11
C ALA A 543 -20.27 13.83 -16.80
N THR A 544 -20.61 14.33 -17.98
CA THR A 544 -19.85 15.38 -18.66
C THR A 544 -19.94 16.71 -17.90
N GLN A 545 -19.13 17.70 -18.29
CA GLN A 545 -19.19 19.06 -17.73
C GLN A 545 -20.60 19.69 -17.81
N ASN A 546 -21.37 19.35 -18.85
CA ASN A 546 -22.76 19.80 -19.03
C ASN A 546 -23.78 18.88 -18.36
N MET A 547 -23.33 18.03 -17.43
CA MET A 547 -24.12 17.05 -16.69
C MET A 547 -24.84 16.01 -17.57
N GLY A 548 -24.32 15.74 -18.77
CA GLY A 548 -24.81 14.69 -19.66
C GLY A 548 -24.34 13.31 -19.20
N ILE A 549 -25.24 12.34 -19.15
CA ILE A 549 -25.02 11.00 -18.56
C ILE A 549 -25.32 9.83 -19.53
N GLY A 550 -25.97 10.11 -20.66
CA GLY A 550 -26.52 9.08 -21.54
C GLY A 550 -26.81 9.58 -22.95
N LYS A 551 -26.73 8.67 -23.91
CA LYS A 551 -27.18 8.86 -25.30
C LYS A 551 -27.84 7.59 -25.80
N GLU A 552 -29.05 7.69 -26.34
CA GLU A 552 -29.82 6.58 -26.92
C GLU A 552 -29.94 5.37 -25.96
N GLY A 553 -30.12 5.65 -24.66
CA GLY A 553 -30.27 4.62 -23.63
C GLY A 553 -28.97 3.90 -23.24
N LYS A 554 -27.80 4.37 -23.69
CA LYS A 554 -26.48 3.81 -23.37
C LYS A 554 -25.54 4.86 -22.78
N LEU A 555 -24.44 4.39 -22.17
CA LEU A 555 -23.33 5.27 -21.81
C LEU A 555 -22.62 5.75 -23.09
N PRO A 556 -22.39 7.06 -23.29
CA PRO A 556 -21.73 7.61 -24.48
C PRO A 556 -20.22 7.33 -24.55
N TRP A 557 -19.65 6.71 -23.51
CA TRP A 557 -18.23 6.44 -23.35
C TRP A 557 -17.99 5.01 -22.84
N ARG A 558 -16.73 4.56 -22.96
CA ARG A 558 -16.27 3.29 -22.41
C ARG A 558 -15.06 3.52 -21.52
N LEU A 559 -15.30 3.55 -20.20
CA LEU A 559 -14.30 3.84 -19.19
C LEU A 559 -14.23 2.67 -18.18
N PRO A 560 -13.43 1.62 -18.45
CA PRO A 560 -13.30 0.48 -17.53
C PRO A 560 -12.88 0.86 -16.10
N THR A 561 -12.03 1.89 -15.97
CA THR A 561 -11.57 2.35 -14.65
C THR A 561 -12.69 3.05 -13.87
N ASP A 562 -13.59 3.78 -14.54
CA ASP A 562 -14.83 4.31 -13.95
C ASP A 562 -15.77 3.19 -13.46
N LEU A 563 -15.98 2.16 -14.28
CA LEU A 563 -16.79 1.01 -13.87
C LEU A 563 -16.18 0.26 -12.67
N LYS A 564 -14.86 0.20 -12.58
CA LYS A 564 -14.14 -0.34 -11.41
C LYS A 564 -14.37 0.52 -10.17
N PHE A 565 -14.35 1.85 -10.31
CA PHE A 565 -14.67 2.78 -9.23
C PHE A 565 -16.13 2.63 -8.76
N PHE A 566 -17.09 2.63 -9.69
CA PHE A 566 -18.51 2.36 -9.43
C PHE A 566 -18.71 1.04 -8.67
N LYS A 567 -18.08 -0.05 -9.13
CA LYS A 567 -18.14 -1.35 -8.46
C LYS A 567 -17.51 -1.33 -7.07
N GLY A 568 -16.37 -0.64 -6.90
CA GLY A 568 -15.71 -0.48 -5.62
C GLY A 568 -16.60 0.22 -4.59
N ILE A 569 -17.17 1.37 -4.95
CA ILE A 569 -18.05 2.15 -4.07
C ILE A 569 -19.32 1.39 -3.73
N THR A 570 -20.02 0.90 -4.74
CA THR A 570 -21.34 0.30 -4.52
C THR A 570 -21.26 -1.13 -3.96
N GLY A 571 -20.14 -1.83 -4.15
CA GLY A 571 -19.98 -3.23 -3.78
C GLY A 571 -19.28 -3.49 -2.44
N THR A 572 -18.57 -2.51 -1.88
CA THR A 572 -17.80 -2.68 -0.64
C THR A 572 -18.61 -2.22 0.57
N THR A 573 -18.64 -3.02 1.63
CA THR A 573 -19.20 -2.68 2.94
C THR A 573 -18.09 -2.63 3.99
N MET A 574 -18.33 -1.90 5.09
CA MET A 574 -17.48 -1.97 6.28
C MET A 574 -17.78 -3.24 7.09
N ASP A 575 -19.05 -3.61 7.16
CA ASP A 575 -19.53 -4.84 7.79
C ASP A 575 -19.65 -5.96 6.73
N PRO A 576 -18.80 -7.00 6.78
CA PRO A 576 -18.82 -8.09 5.80
C PRO A 576 -20.10 -8.95 5.87
N THR A 577 -20.91 -8.81 6.92
CA THR A 577 -22.21 -9.50 7.05
C THR A 577 -23.34 -8.78 6.32
N LYS A 578 -23.12 -7.53 5.94
CA LYS A 578 -24.07 -6.69 5.21
C LYS A 578 -23.70 -6.58 3.74
N ARG A 579 -24.65 -6.11 2.95
CA ARG A 579 -24.45 -5.69 1.55
C ARG A 579 -24.99 -4.29 1.35
N ASN A 580 -24.69 -3.68 0.21
CA ASN A 580 -25.31 -2.41 -0.16
C ASN A 580 -26.54 -2.63 -1.06
N ALA A 581 -27.42 -1.63 -1.11
CA ALA A 581 -28.51 -1.55 -2.06
C ALA A 581 -28.20 -0.54 -3.16
N VAL A 582 -28.54 -0.86 -4.41
CA VAL A 582 -28.48 0.05 -5.56
C VAL A 582 -29.89 0.30 -6.07
N VAL A 583 -30.30 1.57 -6.12
CA VAL A 583 -31.62 2.01 -6.55
C VAL A 583 -31.50 2.64 -7.93
N MET A 584 -32.32 2.18 -8.88
CA MET A 584 -32.29 2.67 -10.25
C MET A 584 -33.67 2.70 -10.91
N GLY A 585 -33.87 3.57 -11.89
CA GLY A 585 -35.07 3.58 -12.73
C GLY A 585 -35.09 2.45 -13.75
N ARG A 586 -36.28 2.06 -14.24
CA ARG A 586 -36.48 0.99 -15.23
C ARG A 586 -35.56 1.08 -16.46
N LYS A 587 -35.41 2.27 -17.06
CA LYS A 587 -34.55 2.47 -18.24
C LYS A 587 -33.06 2.24 -17.94
N THR A 588 -32.61 2.60 -16.74
CA THR A 588 -31.23 2.33 -16.28
C THR A 588 -31.04 0.84 -16.03
N TRP A 589 -32.04 0.17 -15.44
CA TRP A 589 -32.03 -1.29 -15.37
C TRP A 589 -31.89 -1.89 -16.77
N GLU A 590 -32.75 -1.50 -17.71
CA GLU A 590 -32.77 -1.94 -19.12
C GLU A 590 -31.46 -1.69 -19.88
N SER A 591 -30.67 -0.67 -19.51
CA SER A 591 -29.39 -0.38 -20.16
C SER A 591 -28.20 -1.22 -19.65
N ILE A 592 -28.31 -1.85 -18.48
CA ILE A 592 -27.26 -2.73 -17.95
C ILE A 592 -27.22 -4.02 -18.77
N PRO A 593 -26.07 -4.45 -19.32
CA PRO A 593 -25.96 -5.70 -20.08
C PRO A 593 -26.51 -6.90 -19.30
N ILE A 594 -27.13 -7.86 -19.99
CA ILE A 594 -27.83 -9.00 -19.38
C ILE A 594 -26.88 -9.82 -18.50
N GLU A 595 -25.64 -10.00 -18.93
CA GLU A 595 -24.56 -10.69 -18.21
C GLU A 595 -24.13 -10.00 -16.91
N HIS A 596 -24.57 -8.76 -16.68
CA HIS A 596 -24.24 -7.96 -15.50
C HIS A 596 -25.48 -7.58 -14.68
N ARG A 597 -26.65 -8.11 -15.04
CA ARG A 597 -27.94 -7.84 -14.41
C ARG A 597 -28.48 -9.12 -13.75
N PRO A 598 -28.81 -9.11 -12.44
CA PRO A 598 -28.61 -8.02 -11.48
C PRO A 598 -27.13 -7.74 -11.18
N LEU A 599 -26.84 -6.54 -10.67
CA LEU A 599 -25.48 -6.20 -10.24
C LEU A 599 -25.06 -7.09 -9.06
N PRO A 600 -23.99 -7.91 -9.17
CA PRO A 600 -23.66 -8.93 -8.18
C PRO A 600 -23.21 -8.31 -6.85
N GLY A 601 -23.48 -9.02 -5.75
CA GLY A 601 -23.11 -8.61 -4.38
C GLY A 601 -23.93 -7.46 -3.80
N ARG A 602 -24.98 -7.00 -4.50
CA ARG A 602 -25.82 -5.85 -4.11
C ARG A 602 -27.29 -6.21 -4.21
N LEU A 603 -28.13 -5.59 -3.38
CA LEU A 603 -29.58 -5.62 -3.57
C LEU A 603 -29.95 -4.62 -4.67
N ASN A 604 -30.57 -5.09 -5.74
CA ASN A 604 -30.97 -4.23 -6.86
C ASN A 604 -32.43 -3.80 -6.68
N VAL A 605 -32.68 -2.49 -6.53
CA VAL A 605 -34.02 -1.92 -6.38
C VAL A 605 -34.39 -1.17 -7.64
N VAL A 606 -35.38 -1.67 -8.37
CA VAL A 606 -35.84 -1.10 -9.64
C VAL A 606 -37.12 -0.30 -9.42
N LEU A 607 -37.08 0.97 -9.79
CA LEU A 607 -38.22 1.88 -9.69
C LEU A 607 -39.06 1.81 -10.97
N THR A 608 -40.32 1.39 -10.85
CA THR A 608 -41.28 1.36 -11.96
C THR A 608 -42.73 1.54 -11.49
N ARG A 609 -43.55 2.19 -12.32
CA ARG A 609 -44.99 2.41 -12.09
C ARG A 609 -45.86 1.29 -12.71
N SER A 610 -45.30 0.46 -13.60
CA SER A 610 -45.99 -0.67 -14.22
C SER A 610 -45.89 -1.90 -13.31
N GLY A 611 -46.97 -2.23 -12.61
CA GLY A 611 -47.03 -3.33 -11.62
C GLY A 611 -46.92 -4.75 -12.18
N SER A 612 -46.78 -4.91 -13.50
CA SER A 612 -46.57 -6.18 -14.18
C SER A 612 -45.24 -6.16 -14.94
N PHE A 613 -44.20 -6.75 -14.33
CA PHE A 613 -42.93 -6.99 -15.01
C PHE A 613 -42.35 -8.33 -14.51
N ASP A 614 -41.92 -9.17 -15.45
CA ASP A 614 -41.21 -10.45 -15.20
C ASP A 614 -39.86 -10.30 -14.47
N ILE A 615 -39.51 -9.09 -14.02
CA ILE A 615 -38.29 -8.78 -13.25
C ILE A 615 -38.40 -9.27 -11.80
N ALA A 616 -39.63 -9.42 -11.26
CA ALA A 616 -39.87 -9.73 -9.85
C ALA A 616 -39.45 -11.16 -9.43
N THR A 617 -39.08 -12.02 -10.37
CA THR A 617 -38.66 -13.41 -10.12
C THR A 617 -37.15 -13.58 -9.96
N ALA A 618 -36.35 -12.54 -10.26
CA ALA A 618 -34.91 -12.59 -10.13
C ALA A 618 -34.48 -12.44 -8.65
N GLU A 619 -33.68 -13.39 -8.17
CA GLU A 619 -33.09 -13.31 -6.82
C GLU A 619 -32.28 -12.01 -6.68
N ASN A 620 -32.40 -11.35 -5.52
CA ASN A 620 -31.72 -10.07 -5.22
C ASN A 620 -32.22 -8.85 -6.01
N VAL A 621 -33.43 -8.91 -6.56
CA VAL A 621 -34.11 -7.77 -7.19
C VAL A 621 -35.41 -7.45 -6.45
N VAL A 622 -35.67 -6.17 -6.23
CA VAL A 622 -36.89 -5.65 -5.61
C VAL A 622 -37.48 -4.55 -6.47
N ILE A 623 -38.80 -4.52 -6.60
CA ILE A 623 -39.51 -3.49 -7.36
C ILE A 623 -40.23 -2.54 -6.39
N CYS A 624 -40.05 -1.24 -6.60
CA CYS A 624 -40.71 -0.19 -5.83
C CYS A 624 -41.35 0.85 -6.76
N GLY A 625 -42.45 1.47 -6.33
CA GLY A 625 -43.15 2.48 -7.13
C GLY A 625 -42.47 3.86 -7.15
N SER A 626 -41.65 4.14 -6.14
CA SER A 626 -40.93 5.42 -5.97
C SER A 626 -39.68 5.27 -5.09
N LEU A 627 -38.78 6.24 -5.15
CA LEU A 627 -37.62 6.31 -4.24
C LEU A 627 -38.06 6.31 -2.77
N GLY A 628 -39.11 7.05 -2.41
CA GLY A 628 -39.65 7.08 -1.05
C GLY A 628 -40.08 5.70 -0.55
N SER A 629 -40.83 4.95 -1.38
CA SER A 629 -41.24 3.57 -1.04
C SER A 629 -40.04 2.62 -0.92
N ALA A 630 -39.00 2.79 -1.74
CA ALA A 630 -37.77 2.03 -1.65
C ALA A 630 -37.02 2.30 -0.33
N LEU A 631 -36.87 3.57 0.06
CA LEU A 631 -36.21 3.93 1.31
C LEU A 631 -36.98 3.44 2.54
N GLN A 632 -38.32 3.48 2.50
CA GLN A 632 -39.16 2.92 3.55
C GLN A 632 -39.00 1.40 3.67
N LEU A 633 -38.99 0.70 2.54
CA LEU A 633 -38.76 -0.75 2.51
C LEU A 633 -37.37 -1.10 3.07
N LEU A 634 -36.34 -0.39 2.64
CA LEU A 634 -34.96 -0.62 3.09
C LEU A 634 -34.76 -0.25 4.57
N ALA A 635 -35.59 0.64 5.12
CA ALA A 635 -35.62 0.97 6.54
C ALA A 635 -36.36 -0.07 7.40
N ALA A 636 -37.11 -0.99 6.80
CA ALA A 636 -37.85 -2.04 7.48
C ALA A 636 -37.08 -3.38 7.52
N SER A 637 -37.48 -4.27 8.43
CA SER A 637 -36.96 -5.64 8.49
C SER A 637 -37.39 -6.43 7.24
N PRO A 638 -36.53 -7.28 6.64
CA PRO A 638 -35.18 -7.66 7.10
C PRO A 638 -34.05 -6.76 6.57
N TYR A 639 -34.35 -5.79 5.71
CA TYR A 639 -33.33 -4.96 5.04
C TYR A 639 -32.59 -4.03 5.98
N CYS A 640 -33.24 -3.54 7.04
CA CYS A 640 -32.60 -2.66 8.01
C CYS A 640 -31.40 -3.31 8.72
N LEU A 641 -31.37 -4.65 8.81
CA LEU A 641 -30.30 -5.43 9.43
C LEU A 641 -29.22 -5.87 8.43
N SER A 642 -29.58 -6.03 7.14
CA SER A 642 -28.72 -6.62 6.10
C SER A 642 -28.16 -5.62 5.10
N ILE A 643 -28.74 -4.42 5.00
CA ILE A 643 -28.28 -3.35 4.11
C ILE A 643 -27.44 -2.35 4.89
N GLU A 644 -26.20 -2.12 4.47
CA GLU A 644 -25.35 -1.07 5.06
C GLU A 644 -25.68 0.29 4.42
N ASN A 645 -25.33 0.49 3.15
CA ASN A 645 -25.57 1.73 2.43
C ASN A 645 -26.57 1.58 1.29
N VAL A 646 -27.21 2.70 0.93
CA VAL A 646 -28.12 2.80 -0.22
C VAL A 646 -27.50 3.75 -1.24
N PHE A 647 -27.36 3.31 -2.49
CA PHE A 647 -26.83 4.09 -3.60
C PHE A 647 -27.87 4.29 -4.69
N VAL A 648 -28.17 5.53 -5.06
CA VAL A 648 -28.97 5.85 -6.25
C VAL A 648 -28.02 5.97 -7.44
N ILE A 649 -28.25 5.17 -8.48
CA ILE A 649 -27.31 5.00 -9.61
C ILE A 649 -27.88 5.43 -10.97
N GLY A 650 -29.09 5.98 -11.00
CA GLY A 650 -29.71 6.55 -12.21
C GLY A 650 -31.21 6.23 -12.33
N GLY A 651 -31.90 6.73 -13.36
CA GLY A 651 -31.45 7.57 -14.47
C GLY A 651 -31.81 9.04 -14.28
N GLY A 652 -31.83 9.82 -15.37
CA GLY A 652 -32.00 11.29 -15.32
C GLY A 652 -33.24 11.79 -14.55
N GLU A 653 -34.39 11.11 -14.66
CA GLU A 653 -35.59 11.44 -13.85
C GLU A 653 -35.33 11.18 -12.35
N ILE A 654 -34.72 10.04 -12.02
CA ILE A 654 -34.42 9.66 -10.63
C ILE A 654 -33.41 10.62 -10.01
N PHE A 655 -32.35 10.99 -10.74
CA PHE A 655 -31.36 11.94 -10.24
C PHE A 655 -31.92 13.34 -10.03
N ARG A 656 -32.90 13.77 -10.85
CA ARG A 656 -33.59 15.06 -10.67
C ARG A 656 -34.27 15.13 -9.30
N ASP A 657 -34.85 14.02 -8.87
CA ASP A 657 -35.56 13.93 -7.59
C ASP A 657 -34.62 13.60 -6.41
N SER A 658 -33.45 13.01 -6.66
CA SER A 658 -32.60 12.45 -5.59
C SER A 658 -31.33 13.25 -5.29
N LEU A 659 -30.64 13.80 -6.30
CA LEU A 659 -29.25 14.26 -6.15
C LEU A 659 -29.11 15.41 -5.15
N ASN A 660 -29.99 16.40 -5.22
CA ASN A 660 -29.96 17.55 -4.31
C ASN A 660 -30.95 17.42 -3.14
N ALA A 661 -31.74 16.35 -3.06
CA ALA A 661 -32.75 16.17 -2.03
C ALA A 661 -32.15 15.90 -0.64
N HIS A 662 -32.86 16.29 0.42
CA HIS A 662 -32.40 16.22 1.81
C HIS A 662 -31.91 14.84 2.26
N GLY A 663 -32.43 13.75 1.67
CA GLY A 663 -32.02 12.37 1.98
C GLY A 663 -30.67 11.94 1.38
N CYS A 664 -30.07 12.73 0.49
CA CYS A 664 -28.78 12.42 -0.15
C CYS A 664 -27.60 12.91 0.71
N ASP A 665 -26.85 12.00 1.33
CA ASP A 665 -25.71 12.34 2.20
C ASP A 665 -24.41 12.62 1.41
N ALA A 666 -24.21 11.98 0.25
CA ALA A 666 -23.05 12.21 -0.62
C ALA A 666 -23.34 11.96 -2.11
N VAL A 667 -22.54 12.60 -2.97
CA VAL A 667 -22.53 12.40 -4.42
C VAL A 667 -21.13 11.99 -4.85
N HIS A 668 -21.00 10.76 -5.35
CA HIS A 668 -19.78 10.25 -5.98
C HIS A 668 -19.92 10.45 -7.49
N ILE A 669 -19.15 11.39 -8.03
CA ILE A 669 -19.21 11.76 -9.44
C ILE A 669 -17.89 11.44 -10.14
N THR A 670 -17.99 10.78 -11.29
CA THR A 670 -16.93 10.73 -12.29
C THR A 670 -17.14 11.91 -13.24
N GLU A 671 -16.30 12.93 -13.11
CA GLU A 671 -16.38 14.18 -13.87
C GLU A 671 -15.63 14.00 -15.19
N ILE A 672 -16.37 13.89 -16.29
CA ILE A 672 -15.80 13.75 -17.63
C ILE A 672 -15.58 15.14 -18.21
N GLU A 673 -14.32 15.49 -18.40
CA GLU A 673 -13.90 16.82 -18.86
C GLU A 673 -13.95 16.98 -20.38
N THR A 674 -14.17 15.88 -21.10
CA THR A 674 -14.29 15.88 -22.56
C THR A 674 -15.75 16.16 -22.98
N ASP A 675 -15.94 17.02 -23.99
CA ASP A 675 -17.27 17.28 -24.54
C ASP A 675 -17.77 16.08 -25.34
N ILE A 676 -18.91 15.53 -24.94
CA ILE A 676 -19.51 14.33 -25.52
C ILE A 676 -21.01 14.54 -25.62
N ALA A 677 -21.56 14.37 -26.82
CA ALA A 677 -22.99 14.54 -27.07
C ALA A 677 -23.84 13.59 -26.22
N CYS A 678 -24.83 14.14 -25.52
CA CYS A 678 -25.76 13.42 -24.64
C CYS A 678 -27.21 13.85 -24.93
N ASP A 679 -28.17 12.96 -24.68
CA ASP A 679 -29.62 13.24 -24.71
C ASP A 679 -30.30 13.11 -23.33
N THR A 680 -29.56 12.55 -22.36
CA THR A 680 -30.02 12.32 -20.99
C THR A 680 -29.08 13.02 -20.02
N PHE A 681 -29.63 13.74 -19.04
CA PHE A 681 -28.88 14.64 -18.16
C PHE A 681 -29.26 14.44 -16.68
N THR A 682 -28.34 14.75 -15.78
CA THR A 682 -28.55 14.86 -14.32
C THR A 682 -28.57 16.34 -13.91
N PRO A 683 -29.24 16.76 -12.82
CA PRO A 683 -29.08 18.11 -12.31
C PRO A 683 -27.64 18.39 -11.86
N ALA A 684 -27.23 19.65 -11.89
CA ALA A 684 -25.97 20.09 -11.28
C ALA A 684 -25.98 19.87 -9.76
N ILE A 685 -24.82 19.59 -9.18
CA ILE A 685 -24.64 19.46 -7.73
C ILE A 685 -24.79 20.83 -7.08
N ASP A 686 -25.68 20.96 -6.10
CA ASP A 686 -25.85 22.19 -5.34
C ASP A 686 -24.69 22.39 -4.35
N THR A 687 -23.70 23.18 -4.76
CA THR A 687 -22.51 23.51 -3.96
C THR A 687 -22.80 24.32 -2.70
N SER A 688 -24.04 24.81 -2.52
CA SER A 688 -24.45 25.50 -1.30
C SER A 688 -24.68 24.55 -0.12
N VAL A 689 -24.99 23.28 -0.43
CA VAL A 689 -25.24 22.20 0.54
C VAL A 689 -24.26 21.04 0.41
N PHE A 690 -23.53 20.94 -0.70
CA PHE A 690 -22.50 19.92 -0.92
C PHE A 690 -21.09 20.51 -0.96
N ARG A 691 -20.13 19.83 -0.33
CA ARG A 691 -18.71 20.21 -0.32
C ARG A 691 -17.82 19.04 -0.78
N PRO A 692 -16.76 19.30 -1.54
CA PRO A 692 -15.82 18.25 -1.93
C PRO A 692 -15.14 17.63 -0.70
N TRP A 693 -15.19 16.30 -0.58
CA TRP A 693 -14.45 15.52 0.41
C TRP A 693 -13.12 15.01 -0.15
N TYR A 694 -13.15 14.55 -1.40
CA TYR A 694 -12.01 13.97 -2.11
C TYR A 694 -12.18 14.23 -3.60
N SER A 695 -11.07 14.53 -4.28
CA SER A 695 -10.99 14.53 -5.74
C SER A 695 -9.70 13.84 -6.19
N SER A 696 -9.80 12.88 -7.10
CA SER A 696 -8.63 12.23 -7.68
C SER A 696 -7.89 13.18 -8.62
N PHE A 697 -6.62 12.89 -8.89
CA PHE A 697 -5.95 13.48 -10.03
C PHE A 697 -6.67 13.06 -11.33
N PRO A 698 -6.73 13.93 -12.35
CA PRO A 698 -7.30 13.57 -13.65
C PRO A 698 -6.54 12.40 -14.28
N VAL A 699 -7.29 11.44 -14.82
CA VAL A 699 -6.78 10.31 -15.60
C VAL A 699 -7.23 10.45 -17.04
N ILE A 700 -6.44 9.89 -17.97
CA ILE A 700 -6.79 9.82 -19.38
C ILE A 700 -6.92 8.34 -19.75
N GLU A 701 -8.12 7.92 -20.14
CA GLU A 701 -8.42 6.56 -20.62
C GLU A 701 -9.22 6.68 -21.91
N ASN A 702 -8.80 5.97 -22.96
CA ASN A 702 -9.47 6.03 -24.28
C ASN A 702 -9.64 7.47 -24.83
N LYS A 703 -8.64 8.34 -24.61
CA LYS A 703 -8.62 9.77 -24.99
C LYS A 703 -9.67 10.64 -24.26
N ILE A 704 -10.32 10.12 -23.23
CA ILE A 704 -11.24 10.88 -22.38
C ILE A 704 -10.52 11.21 -21.08
N ARG A 705 -10.48 12.49 -20.74
CA ARG A 705 -9.93 12.99 -19.46
C ARG A 705 -11.06 13.07 -18.44
N TYR A 706 -10.86 12.50 -17.26
CA TYR A 706 -11.84 12.55 -16.18
C TYR A 706 -11.20 12.40 -14.79
N SER A 707 -11.95 12.78 -13.76
CA SER A 707 -11.56 12.62 -12.35
C SER A 707 -12.70 12.06 -11.51
N PHE A 708 -12.36 11.40 -10.40
CA PHE A 708 -13.32 10.94 -9.41
C PHE A 708 -13.42 11.96 -8.29
N THR A 709 -14.59 12.56 -8.10
CA THR A 709 -14.85 13.50 -7.01
C THR A 709 -15.97 12.96 -6.12
N THR A 710 -15.81 13.08 -4.82
CA THR A 710 -16.91 12.86 -3.87
C THR A 710 -17.27 14.16 -3.20
N TYR A 711 -18.54 14.51 -3.25
CA TYR A 711 -19.15 15.61 -2.51
C TYR A 711 -19.93 15.06 -1.33
N VAL A 712 -19.79 15.66 -0.15
CA VAL A 712 -20.58 15.35 1.04
C VAL A 712 -21.53 16.48 1.38
N ARG A 713 -22.72 16.14 1.86
CA ARG A 713 -23.68 17.13 2.32
C ARG A 713 -23.20 17.76 3.63
N VAL A 714 -23.20 19.08 3.69
CA VAL A 714 -22.97 19.87 4.90
C VAL A 714 -24.27 20.60 5.25
N LYS A 715 -24.73 20.50 6.50
CA LYS A 715 -25.92 21.23 6.97
C LYS A 715 -25.51 22.68 7.25
N LYS A 716 -26.22 23.65 6.67
CA LYS A 716 -26.14 25.05 7.14
C LYS A 716 -26.91 25.16 8.45
N SER A 717 -26.31 25.73 9.48
CA SER A 717 -27.06 26.29 10.62
C SER A 717 -27.78 27.55 10.12
N GLY A 718 -29.06 27.40 9.76
CA GLY A 718 -29.92 28.52 9.42
C GLY A 718 -30.67 28.99 10.66
N VAL A 719 -30.33 30.19 11.14
CA VAL A 719 -31.26 31.03 11.90
C VAL A 719 -32.39 31.39 10.93
N GLU A 720 -33.55 30.76 11.07
CA GLU A 720 -34.78 31.25 10.44
C GLU A 720 -35.40 32.30 11.35
N THR A 721 -35.47 33.52 10.82
CA THR A 721 -36.09 34.70 11.39
C THR A 721 -37.60 34.51 11.44
N VAL A 722 -38.17 34.50 12.65
CA VAL A 722 -39.60 34.77 12.88
C VAL A 722 -39.70 36.08 13.65
N ASN A 723 -40.53 36.98 13.12
CA ASN A 723 -40.74 38.35 13.57
C ASN A 723 -41.36 38.47 14.98
N GLN A 724 -40.82 39.44 15.72
CA GLN A 724 -41.43 40.37 16.69
C GLN A 724 -42.17 39.81 17.94
N SER A 725 -41.55 40.01 19.12
CA SER A 725 -42.01 40.98 20.13
C SER A 725 -40.98 41.18 21.27
N ASN A 726 -40.85 42.44 21.71
CA ASN A 726 -39.93 43.01 22.72
C ASN A 726 -39.67 42.21 24.01
N SER A 727 -38.43 42.17 24.50
CA SER A 727 -37.93 42.96 25.66
C SER A 727 -36.61 42.43 26.24
N GLU A 728 -35.64 43.36 26.41
CA GLU A 728 -34.54 43.43 27.39
C GLU A 728 -33.38 42.39 27.41
N ILE A 729 -32.14 42.94 27.43
CA ILE A 729 -30.85 42.26 27.62
C ILE A 729 -30.51 42.30 29.13
N PRO A 730 -29.91 41.25 29.72
CA PRO A 730 -28.48 41.33 30.03
C PRO A 730 -27.64 40.06 29.77
N GLU A 731 -26.34 40.32 29.75
CA GLU A 731 -25.13 39.55 29.42
C GLU A 731 -24.92 38.14 30.03
N ASN A 732 -23.95 37.46 29.41
CA ASN A 732 -23.23 36.22 29.76
C ASN A 732 -23.83 34.88 29.31
N GLY A 733 -23.19 34.29 28.30
CA GLY A 733 -23.37 32.88 27.95
C GLY A 733 -22.64 32.51 26.67
N SER A 734 -21.71 31.57 26.76
CA SER A 734 -20.97 30.96 25.66
C SER A 734 -21.90 30.30 24.64
N ASP A 735 -22.05 30.88 23.44
CA ASP A 735 -22.73 30.23 22.32
C ASP A 735 -21.74 29.41 21.49
N SER A 736 -21.38 28.22 22.01
CA SER A 736 -20.93 27.13 21.16
C SER A 736 -22.16 26.57 20.42
N SER A 737 -22.34 26.97 19.17
CA SER A 737 -23.29 26.32 18.26
C SER A 737 -22.86 24.87 18.04
N ASN A 738 -23.40 23.96 18.85
CA ASN A 738 -23.19 22.52 18.72
C ASN A 738 -23.93 22.04 17.46
N ILE A 739 -23.22 22.06 16.33
CA ILE A 739 -23.59 21.31 15.14
C ILE A 739 -23.44 19.83 15.49
N GLU A 740 -24.52 19.06 15.31
CA GLU A 740 -24.49 17.61 15.41
C GLU A 740 -23.55 17.07 14.33
N VAL A 741 -22.31 16.77 14.72
CA VAL A 741 -21.28 16.20 13.86
C VAL A 741 -21.76 14.81 13.47
N LYS A 742 -22.38 14.67 12.28
CA LYS A 742 -22.39 13.37 11.62
C LYS A 742 -20.91 13.02 11.42
N SER A 743 -20.44 12.01 12.13
CA SER A 743 -19.23 11.31 11.71
C SER A 743 -19.44 10.98 10.23
N PHE A 744 -18.53 11.41 9.35
CA PHE A 744 -18.59 11.08 7.91
C PHE A 744 -18.39 9.58 7.64
N SER A 745 -18.61 8.73 8.65
CA SER A 745 -18.54 7.27 8.64
C SER A 745 -19.58 6.61 7.74
N PHE A 746 -20.56 7.34 7.22
CA PHE A 746 -21.45 6.85 6.16
C PHE A 746 -20.73 6.73 4.80
N LEU A 747 -19.60 7.42 4.62
CA LEU A 747 -18.80 7.28 3.41
C LEU A 747 -18.19 5.88 3.34
N PRO A 748 -18.11 5.27 2.14
CA PRO A 748 -17.32 4.07 1.94
C PRO A 748 -15.88 4.30 2.43
N LYS A 749 -15.30 3.32 3.14
CA LYS A 749 -13.93 3.40 3.68
C LYS A 749 -12.90 3.88 2.65
N MET A 750 -12.99 3.37 1.41
CA MET A 750 -12.09 3.71 0.30
C MET A 750 -12.18 5.18 -0.18
N VAL A 751 -13.22 5.91 0.23
CA VAL A 751 -13.41 7.34 -0.04
C VAL A 751 -13.08 8.15 1.22
N PHE A 752 -13.55 7.70 2.38
CA PHE A 752 -13.28 8.34 3.67
C PHE A 752 -11.77 8.53 3.90
N GLU A 753 -10.97 7.47 3.75
CA GLU A 753 -9.52 7.46 4.00
C GLU A 753 -8.70 8.27 2.97
N LYS A 754 -9.34 8.75 1.89
CA LYS A 754 -8.68 9.54 0.84
C LYS A 754 -8.71 11.04 1.07
N HIS A 755 -9.29 11.52 2.18
CA HIS A 755 -9.21 12.94 2.52
C HIS A 755 -7.73 13.37 2.66
N GLU A 756 -7.32 14.40 1.94
CA GLU A 756 -5.89 14.76 1.79
C GLU A 756 -5.27 15.25 3.12
N GLU A 757 -6.07 15.76 4.07
CA GLU A 757 -5.61 16.12 5.42
C GLU A 757 -4.98 14.93 6.18
N PHE A 758 -5.38 13.69 5.88
CA PHE A 758 -4.75 12.50 6.47
C PHE A 758 -3.27 12.35 6.11
N MET A 759 -2.77 13.01 5.06
CA MET A 759 -1.32 13.03 4.78
C MET A 759 -0.56 13.77 5.88
N TYR A 760 -1.05 14.93 6.30
CA TYR A 760 -0.46 15.70 7.40
C TYR A 760 -0.61 14.96 8.73
N LEU A 761 -1.81 14.45 9.04
CA LEU A 761 -2.07 13.77 10.32
C LEU A 761 -1.21 12.52 10.49
N ARG A 762 -1.10 11.67 9.46
CA ARG A 762 -0.24 10.48 9.52
C ARG A 762 1.24 10.83 9.65
N LEU A 763 1.69 11.91 9.01
CA LEU A 763 3.08 12.35 9.17
C LEU A 763 3.36 12.86 10.59
N VAL A 764 2.42 13.59 11.20
CA VAL A 764 2.50 13.99 12.63
C VAL A 764 2.55 12.76 13.53
N GLU A 765 1.64 11.80 13.33
CA GLU A 765 1.60 10.55 14.10
C GLU A 765 2.91 9.78 13.97
N GLU A 766 3.44 9.65 12.75
CA GLU A 766 4.70 8.94 12.48
C GLU A 766 5.91 9.62 13.14
N ILE A 767 5.98 10.96 13.13
CA ILE A 767 7.05 11.71 13.81
C ILE A 767 6.94 11.54 15.33
N ILE A 768 5.73 11.54 15.89
CA ILE A 768 5.53 11.33 17.33
C ILE A 768 5.91 9.90 17.73
N SER A 769 5.56 8.89 16.93
CA SER A 769 5.79 7.48 17.28
C SER A 769 7.22 7.00 17.01
N ASN A 770 7.81 7.44 15.89
CA ASN A 770 9.06 6.89 15.35
C ASN A 770 10.13 7.97 15.07
N GLY A 771 9.85 9.24 15.36
CA GLY A 771 10.78 10.34 15.11
C GLY A 771 12.02 10.26 15.99
N MET A 772 13.16 10.66 15.43
CA MET A 772 14.42 10.73 16.15
C MET A 772 14.41 11.93 17.09
N LEU A 773 14.72 11.67 18.36
CA LEU A 773 14.93 12.72 19.35
C LEU A 773 16.18 13.54 19.01
N LYS A 774 16.04 14.86 18.93
CA LYS A 774 17.13 15.80 18.69
C LYS A 774 17.01 17.00 19.63
N ASP A 775 18.15 17.51 20.06
CA ASP A 775 18.22 18.88 20.58
C ASP A 775 18.08 19.88 19.41
N ASP A 776 17.71 21.12 19.73
CA ASP A 776 17.51 22.18 18.74
C ASP A 776 17.97 23.55 19.26
N ARG A 777 18.11 24.52 18.36
CA ARG A 777 18.64 25.87 18.67
C ARG A 777 17.83 26.62 19.73
N THR A 778 16.55 26.28 19.92
CA THR A 778 15.64 26.96 20.86
C THR A 778 15.71 26.36 22.27
N GLY A 779 16.36 25.21 22.44
CA GLY A 779 16.43 24.49 23.72
C GLY A 779 15.18 23.68 24.09
N THR A 780 14.16 23.60 23.22
CA THR A 780 12.92 22.85 23.49
C THR A 780 13.08 21.34 23.27
N GLY A 781 13.92 20.96 22.31
CA GLY A 781 14.04 19.61 21.78
C GLY A 781 12.91 19.26 20.80
N THR A 782 13.20 18.34 19.89
CA THR A 782 12.29 17.92 18.81
C THR A 782 12.28 16.40 18.64
N LEU A 783 11.16 15.89 18.13
CA LEU A 783 11.08 14.59 17.44
C LEU A 783 11.08 14.87 15.95
N SER A 784 11.93 14.21 15.17
CA SER A 784 12.16 14.60 13.77
C SER A 784 12.26 13.41 12.82
N LYS A 785 11.93 13.65 11.55
CA LYS A 785 12.13 12.76 10.42
C LYS A 785 12.69 13.55 9.24
N PHE A 786 13.62 12.96 8.51
CA PHE A 786 14.27 13.61 7.39
C PHE A 786 13.76 13.10 6.03
N GLY A 787 13.36 14.00 5.14
CA GLY A 787 12.93 13.67 3.77
C GLY A 787 11.49 13.17 3.70
N CYS A 788 10.52 14.07 3.83
CA CYS A 788 9.09 13.76 3.76
C CYS A 788 8.42 14.48 2.57
N GLN A 789 7.24 14.00 2.15
CA GLN A 789 6.48 14.64 1.07
C GLN A 789 4.96 14.54 1.31
N MET A 790 4.25 15.62 1.03
CA MET A 790 2.78 15.70 1.00
C MET A 790 2.31 16.30 -0.33
N ARG A 791 1.13 15.94 -0.82
CA ARG A 791 0.58 16.45 -2.09
C ARG A 791 -0.91 16.74 -1.95
N TYR A 792 -1.33 17.90 -2.43
CA TYR A 792 -2.69 18.42 -2.31
C TYR A 792 -3.23 18.81 -3.68
N ASN A 793 -4.48 18.45 -3.97
CA ASN A 793 -5.17 18.77 -5.22
C ASN A 793 -5.92 20.11 -5.08
N LEU A 794 -5.62 21.09 -5.92
CA LEU A 794 -6.17 22.45 -5.83
C LEU A 794 -7.38 22.69 -6.74
N ARG A 795 -7.80 21.69 -7.53
CA ARG A 795 -8.82 21.87 -8.58
C ARG A 795 -10.24 22.09 -8.04
N ARG A 796 -10.55 21.54 -6.87
CA ARG A 796 -11.92 21.51 -6.31
C ARG A 796 -12.02 22.07 -4.89
N SER A 797 -10.95 22.01 -4.11
CA SER A 797 -10.90 22.51 -2.74
C SER A 797 -9.55 23.18 -2.48
N PHE A 798 -9.43 23.83 -1.33
CA PHE A 798 -8.23 24.53 -0.90
C PHE A 798 -7.70 23.90 0.39
N PRO A 799 -6.43 23.45 0.44
CA PRO A 799 -5.90 22.64 1.54
C PRO A 799 -5.61 23.47 2.80
N LEU A 800 -6.67 23.97 3.43
CA LEU A 800 -6.63 24.61 4.74
C LEU A 800 -7.12 23.62 5.79
N LEU A 801 -6.22 23.20 6.67
CA LEU A 801 -6.50 22.16 7.67
C LEU A 801 -7.78 22.46 8.47
N THR A 802 -8.54 21.41 8.74
CA THR A 802 -9.82 21.49 9.44
C THR A 802 -9.77 20.86 10.83
N THR A 803 -8.82 19.97 11.12
CA THR A 803 -8.61 19.38 12.45
C THR A 803 -8.13 20.39 13.50
N LYS A 804 -7.71 21.59 13.07
CA LYS A 804 -7.54 22.78 13.89
C LYS A 804 -7.79 24.04 13.05
N LYS A 805 -8.29 25.10 13.68
CA LYS A 805 -8.43 26.41 13.02
C LYS A 805 -7.06 27.01 12.68
N VAL A 806 -6.81 27.26 11.41
CA VAL A 806 -5.60 27.91 10.88
C VAL A 806 -5.85 29.42 10.75
N PHE A 807 -4.82 30.23 11.03
CA PHE A 807 -4.92 31.69 10.97
C PHE A 807 -4.88 32.22 9.53
N TRP A 808 -5.98 32.05 8.80
CA TRP A 808 -6.09 32.36 7.36
C TRP A 808 -5.71 33.81 6.98
N ARG A 809 -6.16 34.81 7.76
CA ARG A 809 -5.80 36.21 7.49
C ARG A 809 -4.29 36.42 7.56
N GLY A 810 -3.63 35.78 8.53
CA GLY A 810 -2.17 35.80 8.61
C GLY A 810 -1.51 35.22 7.35
N VAL A 811 -2.02 34.09 6.83
CA VAL A 811 -1.50 33.45 5.61
C VAL A 811 -1.56 34.39 4.42
N ILE A 812 -2.69 35.08 4.21
CA ILE A 812 -2.84 36.01 3.10
C ILE A 812 -1.89 37.21 3.26
N GLU A 813 -1.92 37.87 4.41
CA GLU A 813 -1.16 39.11 4.61
C GLU A 813 0.35 38.87 4.57
N GLU A 814 0.83 37.74 5.11
CA GLU A 814 2.24 37.36 4.97
C GLU A 814 2.61 37.07 3.52
N LEU A 815 1.77 36.35 2.76
CA LEU A 815 2.06 36.07 1.36
C LEU A 815 2.09 37.35 0.52
N LEU A 816 1.15 38.28 0.74
CA LEU A 816 1.17 39.59 0.06
C LEU A 816 2.39 40.41 0.45
N TRP A 817 2.85 40.31 1.70
CA TRP A 817 4.08 40.93 2.17
C TRP A 817 5.33 40.32 1.50
N PHE A 818 5.38 39.00 1.30
CA PHE A 818 6.43 38.37 0.50
C PHE A 818 6.38 38.80 -0.97
N ILE A 819 5.18 38.85 -1.57
CA ILE A 819 5.00 39.28 -2.95
C ILE A 819 5.50 40.72 -3.11
N SER A 820 5.17 41.65 -2.22
CA SER A 820 5.62 43.04 -2.33
C SER A 820 7.12 43.25 -2.17
N GLY A 821 7.88 42.22 -1.78
CA GLY A 821 9.32 42.33 -1.51
C GLY A 821 9.66 42.98 -0.18
N SER A 822 8.66 43.26 0.67
CA SER A 822 8.88 43.93 1.95
C SER A 822 9.64 43.05 2.94
N THR A 823 10.44 43.69 3.79
CA THR A 823 11.29 43.07 4.82
C THR A 823 11.01 43.62 6.22
N SER A 824 10.04 44.55 6.32
CA SER A 824 9.63 45.16 7.57
C SER A 824 8.48 44.40 8.22
N ALA A 825 8.69 43.89 9.43
CA ALA A 825 7.64 43.27 10.23
C ALA A 825 6.56 44.27 10.67
N THR A 826 6.86 45.58 10.71
CA THR A 826 5.90 46.62 11.13
C THR A 826 4.68 46.67 10.20
N VAL A 827 4.88 46.42 8.90
CA VAL A 827 3.79 46.34 7.91
C VAL A 827 2.77 45.27 8.26
N LEU A 828 3.22 44.15 8.86
CA LEU A 828 2.34 43.08 9.34
C LEU A 828 1.70 43.46 10.69
N GLN A 829 2.47 44.06 11.60
CA GLN A 829 2.00 44.52 12.91
C GLN A 829 0.88 45.56 12.80
N GLU A 830 1.01 46.53 11.90
CA GLU A 830 -0.02 47.55 11.61
C GLU A 830 -1.35 46.93 11.15
N LYS A 831 -1.29 45.72 10.57
CA LYS A 831 -2.47 44.94 10.17
C LYS A 831 -2.95 43.97 11.26
N GLY A 832 -2.32 43.96 12.43
CA GLY A 832 -2.59 43.07 13.56
C GLY A 832 -2.05 41.64 13.37
N ILE A 833 -1.00 41.47 12.57
CA ILE A 833 -0.38 40.18 12.26
C ILE A 833 0.99 40.10 12.95
N HIS A 834 1.10 39.26 13.98
CA HIS A 834 2.22 39.24 14.93
C HIS A 834 3.14 38.01 14.79
N ILE A 835 3.10 37.31 13.65
CA ILE A 835 3.81 36.03 13.46
C ILE A 835 5.34 36.18 13.39
N TRP A 836 5.85 37.38 13.09
CA TRP A 836 7.29 37.69 12.98
C TRP A 836 7.85 38.44 14.20
N ASP A 837 7.02 38.88 15.14
CA ASP A 837 7.42 39.75 16.26
C ASP A 837 8.58 39.17 17.07
N GLY A 838 8.53 37.86 17.38
CA GLY A 838 9.61 37.20 18.11
C GLY A 838 10.97 37.31 17.41
N ASN A 839 11.01 37.07 16.09
CA ASN A 839 12.22 37.12 15.28
C ASN A 839 12.64 38.54 14.87
N ALA A 840 11.75 39.52 15.04
CA ALA A 840 12.00 40.92 14.72
C ALA A 840 12.38 41.78 15.94
N SER A 841 12.21 41.23 17.14
CA SER A 841 12.48 41.92 18.41
C SER A 841 13.94 42.34 18.57
N ARG A 842 14.16 43.44 19.28
CA ARG A 842 15.52 43.93 19.57
C ARG A 842 16.41 42.86 20.22
N ASP A 843 15.87 42.16 21.22
CA ASP A 843 16.58 41.10 21.94
C ASP A 843 17.03 39.96 21.02
N TYR A 844 16.15 39.51 20.12
CA TYR A 844 16.48 38.44 19.18
C TYR A 844 17.53 38.86 18.17
N LEU A 845 17.37 40.04 17.55
CA LEU A 845 18.33 40.57 16.57
C LEU A 845 19.72 40.75 17.18
N ASP A 846 19.81 41.22 18.44
CA ASP A 846 21.07 41.32 19.17
C ASP A 846 21.70 39.96 19.44
N SER A 847 20.88 38.96 19.80
CA SER A 847 21.35 37.61 20.10
C SER A 847 22.02 36.91 18.91
N ILE A 848 21.62 37.27 17.68
CA ILE A 848 22.19 36.73 16.43
C ILE A 848 23.22 37.67 15.79
N GLY A 849 23.59 38.76 16.46
CA GLY A 849 24.67 39.66 16.04
C GLY A 849 24.26 40.79 15.08
N LEU A 850 22.96 41.02 14.86
CA LEU A 850 22.43 42.09 13.99
C LEU A 850 22.13 43.37 14.79
N LYS A 851 23.13 43.89 15.51
CA LYS A 851 22.96 44.99 16.48
C LYS A 851 22.57 46.32 15.84
N ASP A 852 23.17 46.62 14.69
CA ASP A 852 22.95 47.89 13.97
C ASP A 852 21.62 47.96 13.23
N ARG A 853 20.80 46.91 13.34
CA ARG A 853 19.56 46.77 12.60
C ARG A 853 18.36 47.31 13.35
N GLU A 854 17.49 48.08 12.70
CA GLU A 854 16.27 48.58 13.36
C GLU A 854 15.36 47.42 13.82
N GLU A 855 14.68 47.58 14.96
CA GLU A 855 13.66 46.63 15.40
C GLU A 855 12.54 46.56 14.36
N GLY A 856 12.11 45.35 14.00
CA GLY A 856 11.19 45.16 12.88
C GLY A 856 11.85 44.82 11.54
N ASP A 857 13.15 45.10 11.35
CA ASP A 857 13.86 44.78 10.11
C ASP A 857 14.28 43.30 10.08
N LEU A 858 13.69 42.50 9.19
CA LEU A 858 14.00 41.07 9.07
C LEU A 858 15.15 40.79 8.08
N GLY A 859 15.55 41.80 7.31
CA GLY A 859 16.65 41.68 6.36
C GLY A 859 16.25 41.21 4.99
N PRO A 860 17.22 40.80 4.17
CA PRO A 860 16.97 40.31 2.82
C PRO A 860 16.36 38.89 2.84
N VAL A 861 15.26 38.69 3.56
CA VAL A 861 14.52 37.43 3.70
C VAL A 861 13.58 37.21 2.51
N TYR A 862 12.96 36.04 2.43
CA TYR A 862 11.89 35.61 1.51
C TYR A 862 11.54 36.60 0.37
N GLY A 863 10.64 37.56 0.61
CA GLY A 863 10.11 38.47 -0.40
C GLY A 863 11.19 39.31 -1.09
N PHE A 864 12.17 39.80 -0.33
CA PHE A 864 13.32 40.50 -0.90
C PHE A 864 14.06 39.60 -1.89
N GLN A 865 14.29 38.34 -1.54
CA GLN A 865 14.93 37.40 -2.46
C GLN A 865 14.02 37.09 -3.67
N TRP A 866 12.70 37.11 -3.52
CA TRP A 866 11.77 36.89 -4.64
C TRP A 866 11.78 38.03 -5.65
N ARG A 867 11.87 39.28 -5.20
CA ARG A 867 11.76 40.48 -6.06
C ARG A 867 13.11 41.10 -6.42
N HIS A 868 14.13 40.88 -5.60
CA HIS A 868 15.42 41.58 -5.63
C HIS A 868 16.61 40.62 -5.43
N PHE A 869 16.54 39.39 -5.97
CA PHE A 869 17.59 38.38 -5.74
C PHE A 869 18.98 38.91 -6.13
N GLY A 870 19.93 38.86 -5.19
CA GLY A 870 21.30 39.35 -5.39
C GLY A 870 21.50 40.87 -5.32
N ALA A 871 20.46 41.66 -5.01
CA ALA A 871 20.62 43.07 -4.69
C ALA A 871 21.33 43.25 -3.33
N ARG A 872 22.11 44.32 -3.20
CA ARG A 872 22.79 44.63 -1.93
C ARG A 872 21.79 45.23 -0.94
N TYR A 873 21.48 44.50 0.11
CA TYR A 873 20.62 44.99 1.19
C TYR A 873 21.28 46.16 1.95
N ILE A 874 20.46 47.17 2.28
CA ILE A 874 20.81 48.33 3.10
C ILE A 874 19.96 48.28 4.37
N ASP A 875 18.65 48.54 4.25
CA ASP A 875 17.66 48.49 5.33
C ASP A 875 16.25 48.22 4.75
N MET A 876 15.26 48.13 5.64
CA MET A 876 13.85 47.89 5.26
C MET A 876 13.11 49.10 4.66
N HIS A 877 13.71 50.30 4.69
CA HIS A 877 13.10 51.55 4.19
C HIS A 877 13.54 51.92 2.77
N THR A 878 14.64 51.30 2.31
CA THR A 878 15.23 51.52 1.00
C THR A 878 14.32 51.02 -0.13
N ASP A 879 14.17 51.82 -1.20
CA ASP A 879 13.51 51.38 -2.43
C ASP A 879 14.46 50.51 -3.28
N TYR A 880 14.13 49.23 -3.41
CA TYR A 880 14.88 48.25 -4.20
C TYR A 880 14.33 48.07 -5.62
N SER A 881 13.36 48.88 -6.05
CA SER A 881 12.77 48.80 -7.40
C SER A 881 13.85 48.77 -8.48
N GLY A 882 13.81 47.75 -9.34
CA GLY A 882 14.79 47.56 -10.42
C GLY A 882 16.17 47.06 -9.99
N GLN A 883 16.39 46.79 -8.70
CA GLN A 883 17.63 46.19 -8.19
C GLN A 883 17.50 44.67 -8.08
N GLY A 884 18.59 43.95 -8.37
CA GLY A 884 18.64 42.49 -8.33
C GLY A 884 17.84 41.84 -9.47
N PHE A 885 17.46 40.58 -9.28
CA PHE A 885 16.63 39.82 -10.22
C PHE A 885 15.25 39.52 -9.62
N ASP A 886 14.19 39.99 -10.29
CA ASP A 886 12.80 39.71 -9.91
C ASP A 886 12.40 38.32 -10.42
N GLN A 887 12.58 37.32 -9.55
CA GLN A 887 12.26 35.93 -9.83
C GLN A 887 10.75 35.72 -9.98
N LEU A 888 9.91 36.42 -9.21
CA LEU A 888 8.46 36.25 -9.27
C LEU A 888 7.90 36.74 -10.61
N ALA A 889 8.37 37.91 -11.07
CA ALA A 889 8.02 38.42 -12.39
C ALA A 889 8.48 37.47 -13.52
N ASP A 890 9.70 36.93 -13.43
CA ASP A 890 10.22 35.95 -14.40
C ASP A 890 9.42 34.63 -14.39
N VAL A 891 9.04 34.13 -13.21
CA VAL A 891 8.15 32.96 -13.07
C VAL A 891 6.83 33.20 -13.79
N ILE A 892 6.14 34.31 -13.50
CA ILE A 892 4.85 34.63 -14.14
C ILE A 892 5.03 34.82 -15.65
N HIS A 893 6.10 35.47 -16.08
CA HIS A 893 6.42 35.64 -17.49
C HIS A 893 6.61 34.29 -18.20
N LYS A 894 7.37 33.36 -17.62
CA LYS A 894 7.57 32.02 -18.18
C LYS A 894 6.28 31.20 -18.17
N VAL A 895 5.50 31.23 -17.09
CA VAL A 895 4.20 30.54 -17.04
C VAL A 895 3.28 31.00 -18.18
N LYS A 896 3.26 32.30 -18.49
CA LYS A 896 2.43 32.87 -19.56
C LYS A 896 2.98 32.60 -20.97
N ASN A 897 4.30 32.70 -21.16
CA ASN A 897 4.91 32.81 -22.50
C ASN A 897 5.81 31.63 -22.89
N ASN A 898 6.26 30.84 -21.93
CA ASN A 898 7.08 29.65 -22.14
C ASN A 898 6.71 28.52 -21.14
N PRO A 899 5.46 28.04 -21.14
CA PRO A 899 4.93 27.15 -20.10
C PRO A 899 5.63 25.79 -20.02
N ASP A 900 6.24 25.33 -21.12
CA ASP A 900 7.01 24.07 -21.17
C ASP A 900 8.44 24.21 -20.61
N ASP A 901 8.84 25.41 -20.18
CA ASP A 901 10.14 25.63 -19.55
C ASP A 901 10.25 24.82 -18.25
N ARG A 902 11.40 24.16 -18.08
CA ARG A 902 11.69 23.34 -16.89
C ARG A 902 12.41 24.12 -15.80
N ARG A 903 12.59 25.44 -15.99
CA ARG A 903 13.33 26.38 -15.11
C ARG A 903 12.42 27.49 -14.59
N ILE A 904 11.14 27.19 -14.40
CA ILE A 904 10.18 28.06 -13.73
C ILE A 904 10.38 27.86 -12.22
N ILE A 905 11.33 28.61 -11.65
CA ILE A 905 11.86 28.39 -10.31
C ILE A 905 11.85 29.70 -9.53
N LEU A 906 11.57 29.61 -8.25
CA LEU A 906 11.64 30.69 -7.27
C LEU A 906 12.49 30.22 -6.09
N SER A 907 13.53 30.98 -5.72
CA SER A 907 14.38 30.63 -4.57
C SER A 907 14.55 31.80 -3.60
N ALA A 908 14.43 31.52 -2.31
CA ALA A 908 14.81 32.43 -1.24
C ALA A 908 16.21 32.15 -0.69
N TRP A 909 16.89 31.09 -1.16
CA TRP A 909 18.19 30.69 -0.60
C TRP A 909 19.35 31.39 -1.30
N ASN A 910 19.80 32.51 -0.74
CA ASN A 910 21.01 33.19 -1.16
C ASN A 910 22.13 33.01 -0.11
N PRO A 911 23.13 32.13 -0.34
CA PRO A 911 24.23 31.90 0.58
C PRO A 911 24.98 33.16 1.02
N SER A 912 25.09 34.17 0.13
CA SER A 912 25.79 35.42 0.41
C SER A 912 25.08 36.28 1.44
N ASP A 913 23.75 36.18 1.53
CA ASP A 913 22.92 37.02 2.38
C ASP A 913 22.48 36.32 3.67
N LEU A 914 22.73 35.02 3.85
CA LEU A 914 22.22 34.25 5.00
C LEU A 914 22.58 34.86 6.36
N LYS A 915 23.77 35.44 6.48
CA LYS A 915 24.24 36.10 7.72
C LYS A 915 23.57 37.45 7.96
N LEU A 916 22.93 38.02 6.94
CA LEU A 916 22.17 39.26 7.04
C LEU A 916 20.71 38.97 7.41
N MET A 917 20.21 37.73 7.35
CA MET A 917 18.80 37.44 7.58
C MET A 917 18.52 37.23 9.06
N ALA A 918 17.39 37.77 9.56
CA ALA A 918 16.95 37.51 10.94
C ALA A 918 16.70 36.00 11.14
N LEU A 919 16.14 35.34 10.13
CA LEU A 919 15.98 33.90 10.11
C LEU A 919 16.22 33.38 8.68
N PRO A 920 17.13 32.41 8.48
CA PRO A 920 17.33 31.80 7.16
C PRO A 920 16.03 31.18 6.64
N PRO A 921 15.70 31.29 5.33
CA PRO A 921 14.43 30.84 4.79
C PRO A 921 14.11 29.37 5.06
N CYS A 922 12.95 29.09 5.64
CA CYS A 922 12.47 27.73 5.88
C CYS A 922 11.97 27.10 4.57
N HIS A 923 10.97 27.72 3.93
CA HIS A 923 10.53 27.40 2.57
C HIS A 923 11.40 28.16 1.56
N MET A 924 12.40 27.47 1.04
CA MET A 924 13.57 28.10 0.44
C MET A 924 13.61 28.02 -1.10
N PHE A 925 12.80 27.14 -1.67
CA PHE A 925 12.81 26.84 -3.10
C PHE A 925 11.43 26.35 -3.54
N ALA A 926 10.93 26.83 -4.66
CA ALA A 926 9.74 26.31 -5.32
C ALA A 926 9.97 26.19 -6.83
N GLN A 927 9.40 25.15 -7.42
CA GLN A 927 9.37 24.93 -8.86
C GLN A 927 7.93 24.82 -9.32
N PHE A 928 7.62 25.48 -10.43
CA PHE A 928 6.31 25.45 -11.06
C PHE A 928 6.34 24.58 -12.32
N TYR A 929 5.18 24.02 -12.64
CA TYR A 929 5.00 23.13 -13.78
C TYR A 929 3.65 23.41 -14.43
N VAL A 930 3.64 23.67 -15.75
CA VAL A 930 2.42 23.86 -16.52
C VAL A 930 2.17 22.64 -17.39
N ALA A 931 0.96 22.09 -17.31
CA ALA A 931 0.50 21.04 -18.22
C ALA A 931 -1.01 21.03 -18.32
N ASN A 932 -1.55 20.76 -19.52
CA ASN A 932 -3.00 20.64 -19.75
C ASN A 932 -3.81 21.88 -19.29
N GLY A 933 -3.23 23.08 -19.41
CA GLY A 933 -3.87 24.32 -18.94
C GLY A 933 -3.87 24.50 -17.41
N GLU A 934 -3.12 23.66 -16.68
CA GLU A 934 -3.03 23.71 -15.22
C GLU A 934 -1.63 24.10 -14.75
N LEU A 935 -1.57 24.81 -13.61
CA LEU A 935 -0.32 25.17 -12.93
C LEU A 935 -0.18 24.39 -11.62
N SER A 936 0.89 23.60 -11.50
CA SER A 936 1.29 22.93 -10.27
C SER A 936 2.53 23.58 -9.66
N CYS A 937 2.71 23.41 -8.35
CA CYS A 937 3.86 23.91 -7.60
C CYS A 937 4.44 22.81 -6.70
N GLN A 938 5.76 22.64 -6.73
CA GLN A 938 6.50 21.85 -5.76
C GLN A 938 7.38 22.77 -4.94
N MET A 939 7.17 22.81 -3.63
CA MET A 939 7.96 23.61 -2.70
C MET A 939 8.84 22.72 -1.82
N TYR A 940 10.11 23.08 -1.67
CA TYR A 940 11.05 22.46 -0.76
C TYR A 940 11.25 23.33 0.50
N GLN A 941 10.95 22.74 1.66
CA GLN A 941 11.12 23.34 2.97
C GLN A 941 12.21 22.61 3.75
N ARG A 942 13.33 23.28 4.04
CA ARG A 942 14.46 22.65 4.74
C ARG A 942 14.14 22.23 6.17
N SER A 943 13.23 22.94 6.82
CA SER A 943 12.92 22.85 8.26
C SER A 943 11.45 23.16 8.47
N ALA A 944 10.71 22.22 9.05
CA ALA A 944 9.25 22.25 9.08
C ALA A 944 8.71 21.87 10.46
N ASP A 945 8.29 22.90 11.20
CA ASP A 945 7.51 22.73 12.41
C ASP A 945 6.11 22.22 12.05
N MET A 946 5.86 20.95 12.35
CA MET A 946 4.59 20.29 12.06
C MET A 946 3.43 20.85 12.90
N GLY A 947 3.71 21.40 14.08
CA GLY A 947 2.71 21.96 15.00
C GLY A 947 2.15 23.30 14.52
N LEU A 948 3.02 24.22 14.11
CA LEU A 948 2.64 25.58 13.74
C LEU A 948 2.88 25.90 12.26
N GLY A 949 4.12 25.72 11.79
CA GLY A 949 4.56 26.21 10.48
C GLY A 949 3.90 25.49 9.30
N VAL A 950 3.92 24.15 9.29
CA VAL A 950 3.45 23.35 8.14
C VAL A 950 2.02 23.65 7.71
N PRO A 951 1.01 23.69 8.61
CA PRO A 951 -0.35 24.10 8.25
C PRO A 951 -0.41 25.45 7.54
N PHE A 952 0.41 26.40 7.98
CA PHE A 952 0.52 27.75 7.41
C PHE A 952 1.19 27.71 6.03
N ASN A 953 2.29 26.95 5.90
CA ASN A 953 3.06 26.85 4.66
C ASN A 953 2.30 26.10 3.54
N ILE A 954 1.50 25.09 3.90
CA ILE A 954 0.60 24.42 2.95
C ILE A 954 -0.38 25.43 2.34
N ALA A 955 -1.05 26.21 3.19
CA ALA A 955 -2.01 27.21 2.73
C ALA A 955 -1.33 28.33 1.93
N SER A 956 -0.16 28.81 2.36
CA SER A 956 0.56 29.90 1.71
C SER A 956 0.99 29.55 0.27
N TYR A 957 1.65 28.41 0.06
CA TYR A 957 2.08 28.02 -1.29
C TYR A 957 0.95 27.49 -2.18
N ALA A 958 -0.09 26.89 -1.59
CA ALA A 958 -1.33 26.61 -2.32
C ALA A 958 -1.96 27.92 -2.83
N LEU A 959 -2.03 28.96 -1.99
CA LEU A 959 -2.56 30.27 -2.36
C LEU A 959 -1.69 30.93 -3.45
N LEU A 960 -0.36 30.93 -3.31
CA LEU A 960 0.55 31.45 -4.32
C LEU A 960 0.34 30.77 -5.68
N THR A 961 0.19 29.44 -5.67
CA THR A 961 -0.09 28.66 -6.89
C THR A 961 -1.42 29.09 -7.52
N CYS A 962 -2.47 29.24 -6.71
CA CYS A 962 -3.76 29.72 -7.18
C CYS A 962 -3.70 31.15 -7.75
N MET A 963 -2.93 32.05 -7.12
CA MET A 963 -2.75 33.42 -7.57
C MET A 963 -2.01 33.48 -8.92
N ILE A 964 -0.89 32.76 -9.06
CA ILE A 964 -0.12 32.72 -10.31
C ILE A 964 -0.93 32.08 -11.44
N ALA A 965 -1.68 31.00 -11.15
CA ALA A 965 -2.59 30.39 -12.11
C ALA A 965 -3.64 31.41 -12.58
N HIS A 966 -4.27 32.12 -11.64
CA HIS A 966 -5.29 33.12 -11.91
C HIS A 966 -4.80 34.24 -12.85
N VAL A 967 -3.69 34.89 -12.50
CA VAL A 967 -3.16 36.01 -13.30
C VAL A 967 -2.57 35.56 -14.64
N SER A 968 -2.35 34.25 -14.81
CA SER A 968 -1.85 33.62 -16.04
C SER A 968 -2.94 32.99 -16.90
N GLY A 969 -4.21 33.03 -16.47
CA GLY A 969 -5.32 32.41 -17.20
C GLY A 969 -5.30 30.88 -17.19
N LEU A 970 -4.63 30.27 -16.20
CA LEU A 970 -4.55 28.83 -15.98
C LEU A 970 -5.45 28.39 -14.82
N VAL A 971 -5.68 27.09 -14.71
CA VAL A 971 -6.37 26.48 -13.57
C VAL A 971 -5.34 25.98 -12.54
N PRO A 972 -5.60 26.09 -11.23
CA PRO A 972 -4.71 25.47 -10.23
C PRO A 972 -4.70 23.94 -10.36
N GLY A 973 -3.51 23.36 -10.43
CA GLY A 973 -3.27 21.92 -10.48
C GLY A 973 -3.01 21.35 -9.09
N ASP A 974 -1.74 21.05 -8.79
CA ASP A 974 -1.33 20.40 -7.55
C ASP A 974 -0.34 21.25 -6.76
N PHE A 975 -0.41 21.17 -5.43
CA PHE A 975 0.65 21.62 -4.54
C PHE A 975 1.37 20.42 -3.93
N ILE A 976 2.68 20.33 -4.11
CA ILE A 976 3.56 19.30 -3.57
C ILE A 976 4.49 19.94 -2.54
N HIS A 977 4.43 19.48 -1.29
CA HIS A 977 5.26 19.95 -0.20
C HIS A 977 6.34 18.93 0.09
N VAL A 978 7.57 19.23 -0.29
CA VAL A 978 8.77 18.43 0.01
C VAL A 978 9.43 19.01 1.25
N VAL A 979 9.69 18.16 2.24
CA VAL A 979 10.19 18.58 3.54
C VAL A 979 11.53 17.91 3.82
N GLY A 980 12.53 18.71 4.20
CA GLY A 980 13.81 18.26 4.75
C GLY A 980 13.64 17.73 6.17
N ASP A 981 13.97 18.55 7.17
CA ASP A 981 13.74 18.20 8.59
C ASP A 981 12.29 18.50 8.99
N ALA A 982 11.45 17.47 8.99
CA ALA A 982 10.08 17.50 9.50
C ALA A 982 10.09 17.19 10.99
N HIS A 983 9.64 18.10 11.84
CA HIS A 983 9.74 17.91 13.28
C HIS A 983 8.52 18.39 14.07
N VAL A 984 8.33 17.74 15.21
CA VAL A 984 7.40 18.12 16.26
C VAL A 984 8.22 18.57 17.46
N TYR A 985 8.02 19.82 17.89
CA TYR A 985 8.59 20.27 19.16
C TYR A 985 8.03 19.47 20.33
N ARG A 986 8.85 19.18 21.33
CA ARG A 986 8.44 18.35 22.47
C ARG A 986 7.25 18.93 23.24
N ASN A 987 7.15 20.26 23.32
CA ASN A 987 6.02 20.95 23.95
C ASN A 987 4.73 20.94 23.08
N HIS A 988 4.79 20.49 21.82
CA HIS A 988 3.63 20.35 20.93
C HIS A 988 3.10 18.92 20.83
N VAL A 989 3.80 17.91 21.38
CA VAL A 989 3.37 16.50 21.28
C VAL A 989 1.95 16.29 21.81
N ARG A 990 1.65 16.79 23.02
CA ARG A 990 0.31 16.65 23.62
C ARG A 990 -0.78 17.40 22.83
N PRO A 991 -0.62 18.70 22.49
CA PRO A 991 -1.56 19.39 21.59
C PRO A 991 -1.81 18.68 20.25
N LEU A 992 -0.77 18.08 19.67
CA LEU A 992 -0.90 17.32 18.43
C LEU A 992 -1.58 15.97 18.62
N GLN A 993 -1.36 15.28 19.74
CA GLN A 993 -2.15 14.09 20.10
C GLN A 993 -3.63 14.42 20.22
N ASP A 994 -3.98 15.58 20.80
CA ASP A 994 -5.36 16.06 20.85
C ASP A 994 -5.91 16.38 19.44
N GLN A 995 -5.06 16.91 18.54
CA GLN A 995 -5.41 17.13 17.13
C GLN A 995 -5.69 15.81 16.41
N LEU A 996 -4.90 14.75 16.65
CA LEU A 996 -5.04 13.44 16.00
C LEU A 996 -6.35 12.72 16.34
N GLN A 997 -7.01 13.07 17.46
CA GLN A 997 -8.33 12.54 17.81
C GLN A 997 -9.49 13.20 17.04
N LYS A 998 -9.23 14.29 16.31
CA LYS A 998 -10.26 15.04 15.58
C LYS A 998 -10.33 14.53 14.13
N LEU A 999 -11.52 14.10 13.70
CA LEU A 999 -11.74 13.71 12.30
C LEU A 999 -11.69 14.94 11.38
N PRO A 1000 -11.06 14.85 10.20
CA PRO A 1000 -11.14 15.88 9.18
C PRO A 1000 -12.57 16.21 8.77
N ARG A 1001 -12.77 17.46 8.38
CA ARG A 1001 -13.98 17.97 7.72
C ARG A 1001 -13.60 18.39 6.28
N PRO A 1002 -14.57 18.51 5.36
CA PRO A 1002 -14.30 18.97 3.99
C PRO A 1002 -13.44 20.23 3.98
N PHE A 1003 -12.39 20.22 3.15
CA PHE A 1003 -11.63 21.43 2.90
C PHE A 1003 -12.51 22.56 2.33
N PRO A 1004 -12.21 23.83 2.66
CA PRO A 1004 -12.95 24.95 2.10
C PRO A 1004 -12.68 25.09 0.60
N VAL A 1005 -13.51 25.90 -0.08
CA VAL A 1005 -13.27 26.29 -1.47
C VAL A 1005 -12.81 27.74 -1.49
N LEU A 1006 -11.64 27.99 -2.09
CA LEU A 1006 -11.09 29.33 -2.31
C LEU A 1006 -11.77 29.98 -3.52
N LYS A 1007 -12.25 31.22 -3.33
CA LYS A 1007 -12.63 32.12 -4.41
C LYS A 1007 -11.67 33.29 -4.45
N ILE A 1008 -11.25 33.65 -5.65
CA ILE A 1008 -10.37 34.79 -5.92
C ILE A 1008 -11.17 35.81 -6.72
N ASN A 1009 -11.02 37.10 -6.39
CA ASN A 1009 -11.63 38.20 -7.14
C ASN A 1009 -11.24 38.11 -8.63
N PRO A 1010 -12.20 37.88 -9.55
CA PRO A 1010 -11.89 37.63 -10.95
C PRO A 1010 -11.37 38.85 -11.71
N GLN A 1011 -11.47 40.05 -11.13
CA GLN A 1011 -11.02 41.30 -11.74
C GLN A 1011 -9.51 41.54 -11.58
N LYS A 1012 -8.83 40.82 -10.68
CA LYS A 1012 -7.41 41.00 -10.42
C LYS A 1012 -6.59 40.27 -11.48
N LYS A 1013 -5.84 41.01 -12.29
CA LYS A 1013 -5.03 40.45 -13.41
C LYS A 1013 -3.52 40.55 -13.19
N ASP A 1014 -3.13 41.18 -12.11
CA ASP A 1014 -1.74 41.41 -11.74
C ASP A 1014 -1.47 40.92 -10.32
N ILE A 1015 -0.32 40.27 -10.12
CA ILE A 1015 0.05 39.64 -8.86
C ILE A 1015 0.22 40.67 -7.74
N ASP A 1016 0.67 41.87 -8.09
CA ASP A 1016 0.92 42.98 -7.17
C ASP A 1016 -0.36 43.74 -6.80
N SER A 1017 -1.46 43.48 -7.51
CA SER A 1017 -2.74 44.18 -7.29
C SER A 1017 -3.62 43.56 -6.20
N PHE A 1018 -3.29 42.36 -5.71
CA PHE A 1018 -4.11 41.65 -4.74
C PHE A 1018 -4.09 42.29 -3.35
N VAL A 1019 -5.26 42.31 -2.71
CA VAL A 1019 -5.42 42.65 -1.29
C VAL A 1019 -6.15 41.54 -0.55
N ALA A 1020 -6.13 41.54 0.78
CA ALA A 1020 -6.73 40.46 1.57
C ALA A 1020 -8.22 40.22 1.29
N ALA A 1021 -8.97 41.29 0.96
CA ALA A 1021 -10.39 41.21 0.61
C ALA A 1021 -10.69 40.49 -0.72
N ASP A 1022 -9.68 40.25 -1.56
CA ASP A 1022 -9.84 39.54 -2.83
C ASP A 1022 -9.95 38.02 -2.68
N PHE A 1023 -9.80 37.50 -1.46
CA PHE A 1023 -9.81 36.06 -1.16
C PHE A 1023 -10.94 35.69 -0.21
N GLU A 1024 -11.85 34.85 -0.67
CA GLU A 1024 -12.98 34.35 0.13
C GLU A 1024 -12.85 32.82 0.29
N LEU A 1025 -12.91 32.33 1.53
CA LEU A 1025 -13.03 30.90 1.81
C LEU A 1025 -14.49 30.55 2.06
N THR A 1026 -15.05 29.71 1.20
CA THR A 1026 -16.41 29.22 1.39
C THR A 1026 -16.41 27.85 2.05
N GLY A 1027 -17.19 27.70 3.14
CA GLY A 1027 -17.34 26.43 3.84
C GLY A 1027 -16.16 26.04 4.73
N TYR A 1028 -15.37 27.00 5.21
CA TYR A 1028 -14.33 26.71 6.20
C TYR A 1028 -14.95 26.51 7.59
N ASP A 1029 -15.13 25.25 7.98
CA ASP A 1029 -15.70 24.84 9.27
C ASP A 1029 -14.69 23.98 10.05
N PRO A 1030 -13.58 24.54 10.55
CA PRO A 1030 -12.58 23.78 11.29
C PRO A 1030 -13.04 23.47 12.72
N HIS A 1031 -12.43 22.47 13.32
CA HIS A 1031 -12.40 22.32 14.77
C HIS A 1031 -11.76 23.54 15.44
N GLN A 1032 -12.03 23.70 16.74
CA GLN A 1032 -11.50 24.81 17.52
C GLN A 1032 -9.96 24.89 17.47
N ARG A 1033 -9.45 26.12 17.64
CA ARG A 1033 -8.03 26.42 17.74
C ARG A 1033 -7.38 25.56 18.82
N ILE A 1034 -6.17 25.10 18.54
CA ILE A 1034 -5.31 24.40 19.51
C ILE A 1034 -4.13 25.33 19.79
N GLU A 1035 -3.94 25.71 21.05
CA GLU A 1035 -2.84 26.59 21.44
C GLU A 1035 -1.51 25.83 21.43
N MET A 1036 -0.54 26.38 20.71
CA MET A 1036 0.84 25.89 20.63
C MET A 1036 1.78 27.10 20.67
N LYS A 1037 2.74 27.11 21.60
CA LYS A 1037 3.69 28.22 21.74
C LYS A 1037 4.80 28.07 20.69
N MET A 1038 5.12 29.15 19.98
CA MET A 1038 6.27 29.18 19.08
C MET A 1038 7.57 29.03 19.88
N ALA A 1039 8.52 28.25 19.35
CA ALA A 1039 9.86 28.13 19.91
C ALA A 1039 10.76 29.21 19.29
N ILE A 1040 11.30 30.12 20.12
CA ILE A 1040 12.10 31.27 19.68
C ILE A 1040 13.58 30.89 19.66
#